data_AF-A0A8C1ZZZ9-F1
#
_entry.id   AF-A0A8C1ZZZ9-F1
#
_cell.length_a   1.000
_cell.length_b   1.000
_cell.length_c   1.000
_cell.angle_alpha   90.00
_cell.angle_beta   90.00
_cell.angle_gamma   90.00
#
_symmetry.space_group_name_H-M   'P 1'
#
loop_
_entity.id
_entity.type
_entity.pdbx_description
1 polymer ?
#
loop_
_entity_poly.entity_id
_entity_poly.type
_entity_poly.pdbx_seq_one_letter_code
_entity_poly.pdbx_strand_id
1 'polypeptide(L)'
;NHNYIPPQSLTLSCPVCRQTSILPEKGVAALQNNFFITNLMEVLQRDPECSRPEACSVLESVSAAAAGKPLSCPNHEGKVMEFYCESCETAMCLDCTEGEHREHHKAALKNELDAIHNRLPQLTAAIELVNEISQQLIERKNEAVNEINMTFEELERVLHQRKASLITDLENICSTKQKVLQAQLSSLLQGKEHIQSSCSFTEQALNHGSATEVLLVQKQMSERVSALACHDFPERPQENAHLDCQIETEGLRRSIQNLGVLLTTGAVGHTSVATGEGLRHALVGQHVTVTVTTKDKDSELVRTGNAVLRAEITGQDGVRVTEVEVVDNKNGTYEVGYTLKSEGEYSFSLMLYGQPVRGSPFRLRAIKPSDVPQSPDDVKRRVKSPSGTGGHIRQKAVRRPSSMYSTTKKKENPIEDELIYRVGSRGREKGEFTNLQGISASNNGKVIVADSNNQCIQVFTNDGQFKARFGVRGRSPGQLQRPTGVAVDTNGDIIVADYDNRWISIFSPDGKFKNKIGAGRLMGPKGVAVDRNGHIIAVDNKACCVFIFQSNGKLVTKFGARGTSDRQFAGPHFVAVNNKNEIVVTDFHNHSVKVYSADGEFLFKFGSHGEGNGQFNAPTGVAVDVNGNIIVADWGNSRIQVFDSSGSFLSYINTSADPLYGPQGLALTSDGHVVVADSGNHCFKVYRYLQ
;
A
#
# COMPACT_ATOMS: atom_id res chain seq x y z
N ASN A 1 -30.30 -12.73 -23.49
CA ASN A 1 -31.66 -13.30 -23.49
C ASN A 1 -31.67 -14.55 -22.64
N HIS A 2 -32.17 -14.43 -21.40
CA HIS A 2 -32.37 -15.58 -20.52
C HIS A 2 -33.58 -16.39 -21.00
N ASN A 3 -33.41 -17.72 -21.00
CA ASN A 3 -34.43 -18.70 -21.39
C ASN A 3 -35.62 -18.64 -20.43
N TYR A 4 -36.75 -18.17 -20.92
CA TYR A 4 -38.04 -18.35 -20.28
C TYR A 4 -38.59 -19.73 -20.70
N ILE A 5 -38.81 -20.63 -19.73
CA ILE A 5 -39.35 -21.98 -19.97
C ILE A 5 -40.83 -21.96 -19.59
N PRO A 6 -41.77 -22.19 -20.53
CA PRO A 6 -43.19 -22.32 -20.22
C PRO A 6 -43.44 -23.63 -19.44
N PRO A 7 -44.40 -23.66 -18.49
CA PRO A 7 -44.60 -24.79 -17.57
C PRO A 7 -45.17 -26.07 -18.22
N GLN A 8 -45.33 -26.14 -19.55
CA GLN A 8 -45.93 -27.27 -20.27
C GLN A 8 -44.99 -27.96 -21.28
N SER A 9 -43.72 -27.56 -21.39
CA SER A 9 -42.80 -28.19 -22.35
C SER A 9 -42.28 -29.55 -21.85
N LEU A 10 -42.55 -30.62 -22.61
CA LEU A 10 -42.04 -31.97 -22.37
C LEU A 10 -40.52 -32.02 -22.63
N THR A 11 -39.74 -32.33 -21.60
CA THR A 11 -38.28 -32.47 -21.71
C THR A 11 -37.86 -33.93 -21.71
N LEU A 12 -36.96 -34.31 -22.61
CA LEU A 12 -36.43 -35.67 -22.71
C LEU A 12 -34.93 -35.65 -22.47
N SER A 13 -34.47 -36.42 -21.48
CA SER A 13 -33.07 -36.53 -21.09
C SER A 13 -32.42 -37.75 -21.73
N CYS A 14 -31.34 -37.54 -22.49
CA CYS A 14 -30.60 -38.64 -23.08
C CYS A 14 -29.93 -39.50 -21.97
N PRO A 15 -30.16 -40.82 -21.94
CA PRO A 15 -29.62 -41.69 -20.88
C PRO A 15 -28.09 -41.86 -20.95
N VAL A 16 -27.45 -41.52 -22.08
CA VAL A 16 -26.00 -41.69 -22.28
C VAL A 16 -25.21 -40.42 -21.90
N CYS A 17 -25.63 -39.25 -22.38
CA CYS A 17 -24.91 -37.99 -22.13
C CYS A 17 -25.57 -37.06 -21.09
N ARG A 18 -26.75 -37.42 -20.57
CA ARG A 18 -27.54 -36.67 -19.57
C ARG A 18 -27.93 -35.24 -19.96
N GLN A 19 -27.75 -34.87 -21.23
CA GLN A 19 -28.22 -33.58 -21.75
C GLN A 19 -29.74 -33.64 -21.97
N THR A 20 -30.44 -32.63 -21.45
CA THR A 20 -31.90 -32.49 -21.55
C THR A 20 -32.26 -31.65 -22.76
N SER A 21 -33.00 -32.25 -23.70
CA SER A 21 -33.52 -31.57 -24.88
C SER A 21 -35.00 -31.25 -24.68
N ILE A 22 -35.40 -30.06 -25.10
CA ILE A 22 -36.79 -29.58 -25.01
C ILE A 22 -37.51 -29.98 -26.30
N LEU A 23 -38.63 -30.69 -26.21
CA LEU A 23 -39.45 -31.03 -27.38
C LEU A 23 -40.37 -29.85 -27.75
N PRO A 24 -40.60 -29.58 -29.05
CA PRO A 24 -41.60 -28.60 -29.50
C PRO A 24 -43.02 -29.00 -29.05
N GLU A 25 -43.96 -28.04 -29.00
CA GLU A 25 -45.34 -28.25 -28.51
C GLU A 25 -46.13 -29.35 -29.24
N LYS A 26 -45.71 -29.75 -30.45
CA LYS A 26 -46.31 -30.85 -31.24
C LYS A 26 -45.60 -32.20 -31.09
N GLY A 27 -44.66 -32.34 -30.16
CA GLY A 27 -43.91 -33.57 -29.91
C GLY A 27 -42.91 -33.94 -31.01
N VAL A 28 -42.59 -35.24 -31.14
CA VAL A 28 -41.57 -35.79 -32.05
C VAL A 28 -41.88 -35.51 -33.53
N ALA A 29 -43.15 -35.29 -33.88
CA ALA A 29 -43.61 -35.02 -35.25
C ALA A 29 -43.17 -33.65 -35.82
N ALA A 30 -42.66 -32.75 -34.97
CA ALA A 30 -42.15 -31.44 -35.40
C ALA A 30 -40.63 -31.41 -35.64
N LEU A 31 -39.94 -32.54 -35.48
CA LEU A 31 -38.53 -32.68 -35.86
C LEU A 31 -38.43 -32.87 -37.38
N GLN A 32 -37.41 -32.28 -38.01
CA GLN A 32 -37.22 -32.36 -39.46
C GLN A 32 -37.10 -33.83 -39.92
N ASN A 33 -37.96 -34.22 -40.87
CA ASN A 33 -38.00 -35.58 -41.42
C ASN A 33 -36.72 -35.88 -42.19
N ASN A 34 -36.04 -36.97 -41.82
CA ASN A 34 -34.89 -37.48 -42.55
C ASN A 34 -35.41 -38.41 -43.67
N PHE A 35 -35.22 -38.00 -44.93
CA PHE A 35 -35.78 -38.63 -46.14
C PHE A 35 -35.38 -40.12 -46.31
N PHE A 36 -34.25 -40.52 -45.74
CA PHE A 36 -33.77 -41.90 -45.76
C PHE A 36 -34.59 -42.86 -44.88
N ILE A 37 -35.15 -42.39 -43.76
CA ILE A 37 -35.92 -43.25 -42.83
C ILE A 37 -37.35 -43.47 -43.34
N THR A 38 -37.90 -42.50 -44.05
CA THR A 38 -39.25 -42.57 -44.64
C THR A 38 -39.30 -43.55 -45.81
N ASN A 39 -38.29 -43.54 -46.69
CA ASN A 39 -38.19 -44.52 -47.79
C ASN A 39 -37.95 -45.96 -47.31
N LEU A 40 -37.25 -46.16 -46.19
CA LEU A 40 -36.97 -47.50 -45.66
C LEU A 40 -38.20 -48.14 -45.01
N MET A 41 -39.13 -47.32 -44.50
CA MET A 41 -40.41 -47.77 -43.94
C MET A 41 -41.43 -48.14 -45.03
N GLU A 42 -41.42 -47.45 -46.18
CA GLU A 42 -42.30 -47.79 -47.32
C GLU A 42 -41.89 -49.09 -48.02
N VAL A 43 -40.61 -49.47 -47.97
CA VAL A 43 -40.11 -50.75 -48.50
C VAL A 43 -40.50 -51.94 -47.61
N LEU A 44 -40.70 -51.73 -46.30
CA LEU A 44 -41.03 -52.79 -45.35
C LEU A 44 -42.54 -53.05 -45.17
N GLN A 45 -43.41 -52.21 -45.76
CA GLN A 45 -44.89 -52.30 -45.61
C GLN A 45 -45.63 -52.74 -46.90
N ARG A 46 -45.04 -53.60 -47.72
CA ARG A 46 -45.78 -54.20 -48.86
C ARG A 46 -46.28 -55.60 -48.54
N ASP A 47 -47.59 -55.71 -48.29
CA ASP A 47 -48.36 -56.94 -48.44
C ASP A 47 -48.67 -57.22 -49.93
N PRO A 48 -48.78 -58.50 -50.35
CA PRO A 48 -48.82 -58.88 -51.74
C PRO A 48 -50.26 -59.10 -52.24
N GLU A 49 -51.05 -58.06 -52.46
CA GLU A 49 -52.32 -58.17 -53.20
C GLU A 49 -52.90 -56.78 -53.49
N CYS A 50 -52.72 -56.22 -54.70
CA CYS A 50 -53.82 -55.58 -55.45
C CYS A 50 -53.38 -55.12 -56.84
N SER A 51 -54.34 -55.26 -57.73
CA SER A 51 -54.30 -55.21 -59.18
C SER A 51 -54.41 -53.79 -59.76
N ARG A 52 -53.69 -53.59 -60.87
CA ARG A 52 -54.02 -52.83 -62.10
C ARG A 52 -53.23 -51.53 -62.40
N PRO A 53 -53.01 -51.29 -63.71
CA PRO A 53 -51.87 -50.54 -64.22
C PRO A 53 -52.28 -49.16 -64.76
N GLU A 54 -51.45 -48.15 -64.59
CA GLU A 54 -51.31 -46.99 -65.50
C GLU A 54 -50.37 -45.94 -64.88
N ALA A 55 -49.08 -46.01 -65.23
CA ALA A 55 -48.10 -44.91 -65.30
C ALA A 55 -46.69 -45.49 -65.50
N CYS A 56 -46.49 -46.24 -66.60
CA CYS A 56 -45.17 -46.79 -66.97
C CYS A 56 -44.39 -45.81 -67.84
N SER A 57 -43.59 -44.95 -67.22
CA SER A 57 -42.38 -44.37 -67.84
C SER A 57 -41.26 -44.03 -66.84
N VAL A 58 -41.49 -44.26 -65.54
CA VAL A 58 -40.48 -44.10 -64.47
C VAL A 58 -39.96 -45.46 -63.96
N LEU A 59 -40.51 -46.57 -64.48
CA LEU A 59 -40.27 -47.93 -63.98
C LEU A 59 -39.10 -48.68 -64.65
N GLU A 60 -38.49 -48.13 -65.71
CA GLU A 60 -37.29 -48.73 -66.33
C GLU A 60 -35.97 -48.26 -65.70
N SER A 61 -35.91 -47.04 -65.15
CA SER A 61 -34.68 -46.47 -64.57
C SER A 61 -34.40 -46.96 -63.15
N VAL A 62 -35.40 -47.39 -62.39
CA VAL A 62 -35.22 -47.92 -61.02
C VAL A 62 -34.90 -49.42 -61.03
N SER A 63 -35.38 -50.15 -62.04
CA SER A 63 -35.08 -51.59 -62.22
C SER A 63 -33.66 -51.85 -62.74
N ALA A 64 -33.01 -50.85 -63.36
CA ALA A 64 -31.65 -50.96 -63.89
C ALA A 64 -30.54 -50.78 -62.82
N ALA A 65 -30.82 -50.11 -61.70
CA ALA A 65 -29.88 -49.95 -60.59
C ALA A 65 -29.64 -51.25 -59.80
N ALA A 66 -30.58 -52.19 -59.85
CA ALA A 66 -30.44 -53.52 -59.26
C ALA A 66 -29.59 -54.50 -60.13
N ALA A 67 -29.19 -54.11 -61.34
CA ALA A 67 -28.48 -54.96 -62.30
C ALA A 67 -27.14 -54.39 -62.83
N GLY A 68 -26.61 -53.32 -62.23
CA GLY A 68 -25.24 -52.84 -62.52
C GLY A 68 -25.02 -52.25 -63.92
N LYS A 69 -25.95 -51.43 -64.43
CA LYS A 69 -25.73 -50.62 -65.65
C LYS A 69 -25.54 -49.12 -65.32
N PRO A 70 -24.61 -48.42 -66.00
CA PRO A 70 -24.31 -47.01 -65.75
C PRO A 70 -25.44 -46.05 -66.17
N LEU A 71 -25.69 -45.01 -65.37
CA LEU A 71 -26.69 -43.96 -65.61
C LEU A 71 -26.18 -42.95 -66.67
N SER A 72 -26.98 -42.67 -67.70
CA SER A 72 -26.65 -41.73 -68.78
C SER A 72 -27.09 -40.29 -68.46
N CYS A 73 -26.27 -39.30 -68.84
CA CYS A 73 -26.56 -37.89 -68.63
C CYS A 73 -27.74 -37.41 -69.49
N PRO A 74 -28.72 -36.67 -68.93
CA PRO A 74 -29.86 -36.17 -69.69
C PRO A 74 -29.51 -35.02 -70.67
N ASN A 75 -28.39 -34.32 -70.46
CA ASN A 75 -27.95 -33.23 -71.35
C ASN A 75 -26.92 -33.68 -72.41
N HIS A 76 -26.29 -34.84 -72.25
CA HIS A 76 -25.27 -35.35 -73.17
C HIS A 76 -25.54 -36.82 -73.49
N GLU A 77 -26.11 -37.08 -74.68
CA GLU A 77 -26.50 -38.43 -75.10
C GLU A 77 -25.29 -39.37 -75.16
N GLY A 78 -25.42 -40.54 -74.51
CA GLY A 78 -24.44 -41.63 -74.55
C GLY A 78 -23.30 -41.55 -73.54
N LYS A 79 -23.25 -40.54 -72.66
CA LYS A 79 -22.19 -40.39 -71.65
C LYS A 79 -22.65 -40.72 -70.25
N VAL A 80 -21.80 -41.44 -69.51
CA VAL A 80 -22.08 -41.95 -68.16
C VAL A 80 -21.83 -40.87 -67.12
N MET A 81 -22.73 -40.77 -66.14
CA MET A 81 -22.54 -39.89 -64.98
C MET A 81 -21.66 -40.57 -63.94
N GLU A 82 -20.36 -40.28 -63.97
CA GLU A 82 -19.34 -40.91 -63.11
C GLU A 82 -18.94 -40.03 -61.91
N PHE A 83 -19.19 -38.72 -61.97
CA PHE A 83 -18.71 -37.77 -60.96
C PHE A 83 -19.87 -37.17 -60.16
N TYR A 84 -19.64 -36.85 -58.90
CA TYR A 84 -20.63 -36.22 -58.03
C TYR A 84 -20.13 -34.84 -57.59
N CYS A 85 -20.95 -33.80 -57.75
CA CYS A 85 -20.64 -32.46 -57.26
C CYS A 85 -21.31 -32.24 -55.91
N GLU A 86 -20.52 -32.12 -54.84
CA GLU A 86 -21.01 -31.88 -53.48
C GLU A 86 -21.74 -30.53 -53.34
N SER A 87 -21.44 -29.53 -54.17
CA SER A 87 -22.04 -28.19 -54.06
C SER A 87 -23.42 -28.07 -54.73
N CYS A 88 -23.71 -28.92 -55.72
CA CYS A 88 -25.01 -28.94 -56.42
C CYS A 88 -25.86 -30.16 -56.04
N GLU A 89 -25.31 -31.10 -55.26
CA GLU A 89 -25.91 -32.38 -54.88
C GLU A 89 -26.42 -33.20 -56.09
N THR A 90 -25.73 -33.11 -57.23
CA THR A 90 -26.09 -33.79 -58.47
C THR A 90 -24.94 -34.64 -59.02
N ALA A 91 -25.29 -35.80 -59.59
CA ALA A 91 -24.38 -36.64 -60.37
C ALA A 91 -24.21 -36.08 -61.78
N MET A 92 -23.01 -36.14 -62.34
CA MET A 92 -22.58 -35.44 -63.56
C MET A 92 -21.69 -36.30 -64.45
N CYS A 93 -21.67 -36.01 -65.76
CA CYS A 93 -20.73 -36.60 -66.72
C CYS A 93 -19.47 -35.73 -66.94
N LEU A 94 -18.46 -36.31 -67.59
CA LEU A 94 -17.12 -35.74 -67.79
C LEU A 94 -17.11 -34.41 -68.59
N ASP A 95 -18.11 -34.12 -69.41
CA ASP A 95 -18.20 -32.83 -70.13
C ASP A 95 -19.01 -31.77 -69.36
N CYS A 96 -19.93 -32.18 -68.47
CA CYS A 96 -20.61 -31.26 -67.57
C CYS A 96 -19.62 -30.61 -66.57
N THR A 97 -18.53 -31.31 -66.22
CA THR A 97 -17.43 -30.72 -65.43
C THR A 97 -16.65 -29.64 -66.17
N GLU A 98 -16.55 -29.70 -67.51
CA GLU A 98 -15.77 -28.74 -68.30
C GLU A 98 -16.56 -27.48 -68.70
N GLY A 99 -17.89 -27.57 -68.77
CA GLY A 99 -18.81 -26.48 -69.12
C GLY A 99 -19.34 -25.69 -67.93
N GLU A 100 -20.53 -26.06 -67.44
CA GLU A 100 -21.31 -25.26 -66.47
C GLU A 100 -20.69 -25.21 -65.07
N HIS A 101 -19.96 -26.25 -64.65
CA HIS A 101 -19.37 -26.30 -63.30
C HIS A 101 -17.98 -25.65 -63.19
N ARG A 102 -17.39 -25.23 -64.32
CA ARG A 102 -16.09 -24.54 -64.35
C ARG A 102 -16.17 -23.11 -63.80
N GLU A 103 -17.35 -22.49 -63.86
CA GLU A 103 -17.58 -21.15 -63.32
C GLU A 103 -17.85 -21.14 -61.81
N HIS A 104 -18.46 -22.20 -61.26
CA HIS A 104 -18.73 -22.32 -59.82
C HIS A 104 -17.44 -22.41 -59.00
N HIS A 105 -16.47 -23.21 -59.46
CA HIS A 105 -15.16 -23.28 -58.83
C HIS A 105 -14.41 -21.94 -58.86
N LYS A 106 -14.53 -21.17 -59.95
CA LYS A 106 -13.91 -19.84 -60.05
C LYS A 106 -14.65 -18.79 -59.21
N ALA A 107 -15.97 -18.85 -59.11
CA ALA A 107 -16.77 -17.92 -58.32
C ALA A 107 -16.56 -18.12 -56.80
N ALA A 108 -16.44 -19.37 -56.33
CA ALA A 108 -16.09 -19.66 -54.93
C ALA A 108 -14.70 -19.12 -54.58
N LEU A 109 -13.69 -19.41 -55.41
CA LEU A 109 -12.34 -18.86 -55.26
C LEU A 109 -12.31 -17.34 -55.36
N LYS A 110 -13.14 -16.72 -56.21
CA LYS A 110 -13.23 -15.26 -56.34
C LYS A 110 -13.87 -14.61 -55.12
N ASN A 111 -14.90 -15.22 -54.54
CA ASN A 111 -15.51 -14.77 -53.28
C ASN A 111 -14.53 -14.91 -52.10
N GLU A 112 -13.74 -15.99 -52.04
CA GLU A 112 -12.67 -16.15 -51.05
C GLU A 112 -11.52 -15.15 -51.28
N LEU A 113 -11.16 -14.88 -52.54
CA LEU A 113 -10.15 -13.89 -52.92
C LEU A 113 -10.61 -12.48 -52.54
N ASP A 114 -11.87 -12.12 -52.80
CA ASP A 114 -12.46 -10.84 -52.44
C ASP A 114 -12.56 -10.70 -50.91
N ALA A 115 -12.85 -11.79 -50.18
CA ALA A 115 -12.80 -11.81 -48.72
C ALA A 115 -11.38 -11.57 -48.17
N ILE A 116 -10.35 -12.14 -48.80
CA ILE A 116 -8.95 -11.90 -48.46
C ILE A 116 -8.52 -10.47 -48.85
N HIS A 117 -8.97 -9.99 -50.01
CA HIS A 117 -8.66 -8.65 -50.51
C HIS A 117 -9.24 -7.57 -49.59
N ASN A 118 -10.42 -7.82 -48.99
CA ASN A 118 -11.01 -6.95 -47.98
C ASN A 118 -10.27 -6.98 -46.62
N ARG A 119 -9.49 -8.03 -46.32
CA ARG A 119 -8.65 -8.11 -45.12
C ARG A 119 -7.29 -7.42 -45.30
N LEU A 120 -6.77 -7.32 -46.51
CA LEU A 120 -5.51 -6.62 -46.80
C LEU A 120 -5.49 -5.19 -46.26
N PRO A 121 -6.47 -4.30 -46.53
CA PRO A 121 -6.45 -2.94 -45.99
C PRO A 121 -6.57 -2.89 -44.46
N GLN A 122 -7.26 -3.85 -43.83
CA GLN A 122 -7.29 -3.96 -42.36
C GLN A 122 -5.92 -4.33 -41.79
N LEU A 123 -5.21 -5.24 -42.44
CA LEU A 123 -3.84 -5.61 -42.06
C LEU A 123 -2.86 -4.47 -42.32
N THR A 124 -2.98 -3.74 -43.42
CA THR A 124 -2.14 -2.56 -43.72
C THR A 124 -2.33 -1.48 -42.65
N ALA A 125 -3.56 -1.15 -42.27
CA ALA A 125 -3.83 -0.19 -41.20
C ALA A 125 -3.30 -0.67 -39.83
N ALA A 126 -3.40 -1.97 -39.54
CA ALA A 126 -2.83 -2.54 -38.32
C ALA A 126 -1.29 -2.47 -38.30
N ILE A 127 -0.64 -2.69 -39.45
CA ILE A 127 0.81 -2.57 -39.58
C ILE A 127 1.25 -1.12 -39.34
N GLU A 128 0.54 -0.13 -39.89
CA GLU A 128 0.80 1.29 -39.66
C GLU A 128 0.67 1.65 -38.17
N LEU A 129 -0.40 1.21 -37.50
CA LEU A 129 -0.61 1.44 -36.06
C LEU A 129 0.48 0.78 -35.21
N VAL A 130 0.89 -0.45 -35.53
CA VAL A 130 1.97 -1.14 -34.81
C VAL A 130 3.31 -0.43 -35.02
N ASN A 131 3.59 0.04 -36.23
CA ASN A 131 4.79 0.83 -36.51
C ASN A 131 4.78 2.16 -35.76
N GLU A 132 3.64 2.84 -35.69
CA GLU A 132 3.48 4.08 -34.92
C GLU A 132 3.74 3.85 -33.42
N ILE A 133 3.10 2.85 -32.82
CA ILE A 133 3.30 2.51 -31.40
C ILE A 133 4.75 2.09 -31.13
N SER A 134 5.38 1.39 -32.08
CA SER A 134 6.80 1.02 -32.01
C SER A 134 7.71 2.24 -32.00
N GLN A 135 7.45 3.23 -32.87
CA GLN A 135 8.20 4.50 -32.87
C GLN A 135 7.98 5.29 -31.57
N GLN A 136 6.74 5.40 -31.09
CA GLN A 136 6.43 6.06 -29.81
C GLN A 136 7.15 5.38 -28.63
N LEU A 137 7.31 4.05 -28.65
CA LEU A 137 8.07 3.33 -27.63
C LEU A 137 9.56 3.70 -27.65
N ILE A 138 10.14 3.87 -28.84
CA ILE A 138 11.54 4.27 -29.00
C ILE A 138 11.74 5.73 -28.53
N GLU A 139 10.83 6.63 -28.89
CA GLU A 139 10.87 8.02 -28.44
C GLU A 139 10.77 8.13 -26.92
N ARG A 140 9.77 7.49 -26.29
CA ARG A 140 9.63 7.45 -24.82
C ARG A 140 10.83 6.83 -24.12
N LYS A 141 11.44 5.80 -24.72
CA LYS A 141 12.69 5.24 -24.20
C LYS A 141 13.80 6.30 -24.19
N ASN A 142 13.97 7.04 -25.28
CA ASN A 142 15.01 8.07 -25.38
C ASN A 142 14.75 9.23 -24.40
N GLU A 143 13.50 9.64 -24.22
CA GLU A 143 13.09 10.62 -23.21
C GLU A 143 13.43 10.15 -21.80
N ALA A 144 13.06 8.91 -21.45
CA ALA A 144 13.38 8.34 -20.14
C ALA A 144 14.90 8.23 -19.91
N VAL A 145 15.68 7.88 -20.94
CA VAL A 145 17.15 7.86 -20.85
C VAL A 145 17.71 9.27 -20.58
N ASN A 146 17.17 10.30 -21.25
CA ASN A 146 17.59 11.68 -21.02
C ASN A 146 17.23 12.16 -19.60
N GLU A 147 16.04 11.81 -19.10
CA GLU A 147 15.61 12.14 -17.75
C GLU A 147 16.48 11.45 -16.68
N ILE A 148 16.82 10.18 -16.89
CA ILE A 148 17.77 9.45 -16.04
C ILE A 148 19.12 10.17 -16.05
N ASN A 149 19.69 10.47 -17.22
CA ASN A 149 21.00 11.14 -17.28
C ASN A 149 20.97 12.51 -16.56
N MET A 150 19.94 13.32 -16.80
CA MET A 150 19.84 14.63 -16.17
C MET A 150 19.69 14.57 -14.65
N THR A 151 18.89 13.63 -14.14
CA THR A 151 18.70 13.46 -12.69
C THR A 151 19.97 12.99 -12.00
N PHE A 152 20.73 12.08 -12.62
CA PHE A 152 22.00 11.62 -12.07
C PHE A 152 23.10 12.69 -12.14
N GLU A 153 23.17 13.49 -13.22
CA GLU A 153 24.10 14.63 -13.31
C GLU A 153 23.84 15.67 -12.20
N GLU A 154 22.57 15.96 -11.89
CA GLU A 154 22.22 16.88 -10.81
C GLU A 154 22.59 16.31 -9.42
N LEU A 155 22.36 15.01 -9.19
CA LEU A 155 22.78 14.35 -7.95
C LEU A 155 24.31 14.36 -7.79
N GLU A 156 25.05 14.12 -8.86
CA GLU A 156 26.52 14.22 -8.86
C GLU A 156 26.98 15.64 -8.52
N ARG A 157 26.31 16.67 -9.07
CA ARG A 157 26.61 18.08 -8.75
C ARG A 157 26.43 18.38 -7.26
N VAL A 158 25.33 17.92 -6.66
CA VAL A 158 25.03 18.10 -5.23
C VAL A 158 26.08 17.39 -4.36
N LEU A 159 26.47 16.16 -4.72
CA LEU A 159 27.52 15.42 -4.02
C LEU A 159 28.88 16.13 -4.09
N HIS A 160 29.26 16.66 -5.26
CA HIS A 160 30.47 17.44 -5.41
C HIS A 160 30.45 18.73 -4.57
N GLN A 161 29.30 19.42 -4.52
CA GLN A 161 29.14 20.62 -3.69
C GLN A 161 29.28 20.29 -2.20
N ARG A 162 28.70 19.18 -1.72
CA ARG A 162 28.83 18.74 -0.32
C ARG A 162 30.28 18.38 0.03
N LYS A 163 30.98 17.68 -0.88
CA LYS A 163 32.41 17.39 -0.75
C LYS A 163 33.23 18.67 -0.60
N ALA A 164 33.00 19.66 -1.47
CA ALA A 164 33.72 20.94 -1.41
C ALA A 164 33.47 21.67 -0.08
N SER A 165 32.21 21.72 0.38
CA SER A 165 31.84 22.32 1.67
C SER A 165 32.57 21.66 2.85
N LEU A 166 32.64 20.33 2.91
CA LEU A 166 33.30 19.62 4.01
C LEU A 166 34.81 19.88 4.05
N ILE A 167 35.44 20.03 2.90
CA ILE A 167 36.86 20.39 2.80
C ILE A 167 37.08 21.81 3.32
N THR A 168 36.23 22.77 2.91
CA THR A 168 36.30 24.14 3.42
C THR A 168 36.05 24.22 4.93
N ASP A 169 35.11 23.45 5.46
CA ASP A 169 34.85 23.39 6.90
C ASP A 169 36.07 22.84 7.68
N LEU A 170 36.73 21.81 7.14
CA LEU A 170 37.96 21.25 7.71
C LEU A 170 39.10 22.27 7.70
N GLU A 171 39.31 22.97 6.58
CA GLU A 171 40.31 24.04 6.48
C GLU A 171 40.05 25.16 7.49
N ASN A 172 38.79 25.53 7.69
CA ASN A 172 38.39 26.53 8.68
C ASN A 172 38.70 26.09 10.11
N ILE A 173 38.37 24.84 10.48
CA ILE A 173 38.65 24.28 11.82
C ILE A 173 40.15 24.19 12.07
N CYS A 174 40.93 23.77 11.07
CA CYS A 174 42.39 23.75 11.17
C CYS A 174 42.96 25.16 11.33
N SER A 175 42.47 26.13 10.54
CA SER A 175 42.93 27.52 10.60
C SER A 175 42.65 28.16 11.96
N THR A 176 41.48 27.91 12.57
CA THR A 176 41.16 28.46 13.89
C THR A 176 42.03 27.86 14.99
N LYS A 177 42.16 26.53 15.04
CA LYS A 177 43.06 25.84 15.97
C LYS A 177 44.50 26.33 15.84
N GLN A 178 44.99 26.49 14.61
CA GLN A 178 46.35 26.97 14.34
C GLN A 178 46.54 28.42 14.79
N LYS A 179 45.56 29.30 14.58
CA LYS A 179 45.62 30.69 15.07
C LYS A 179 45.73 30.77 16.59
N VAL A 180 44.98 29.95 17.33
CA VAL A 180 45.04 29.89 18.80
C VAL A 180 46.44 29.45 19.27
N LEU A 181 46.96 28.37 18.68
CA LEU A 181 48.29 27.87 19.01
C LEU A 181 49.40 28.86 18.63
N GLN A 182 49.25 29.57 17.51
CA GLN A 182 50.23 30.56 17.07
C GLN A 182 50.23 31.81 17.96
N ALA A 183 49.06 32.25 18.44
CA ALA A 183 48.95 33.34 19.42
C ALA A 183 49.52 32.93 20.79
N GLN A 184 49.30 31.68 21.21
CA GLN A 184 49.91 31.15 22.42
C GLN A 184 51.44 31.09 22.29
N LEU A 185 51.95 30.61 21.16
CA LEU A 185 53.39 30.54 20.89
C LEU A 185 54.06 31.91 20.91
N SER A 186 53.45 32.92 20.28
CA SER A 186 53.99 34.29 20.28
C SER A 186 54.02 34.89 21.69
N SER A 187 52.98 34.69 22.48
CA SER A 187 52.92 35.14 23.88
C SER A 187 53.99 34.49 24.75
N LEU A 188 54.23 33.18 24.58
CA LEU A 188 55.27 32.46 25.33
C LEU A 188 56.68 32.89 24.91
N LEU A 189 56.92 33.09 23.61
CA LEU A 189 58.22 33.57 23.12
C LEU A 189 58.53 34.97 23.63
N GLN A 190 57.56 35.88 23.59
CA GLN A 190 57.71 37.24 24.12
C GLN A 190 57.94 37.20 25.65
N GLY A 191 57.19 36.38 26.38
CA GLY A 191 57.38 36.19 27.82
C GLY A 191 58.78 35.68 28.16
N LYS A 192 59.27 34.68 27.42
CA LYS A 192 60.62 34.14 27.57
C LYS A 192 61.70 35.19 27.34
N GLU A 193 61.59 35.97 26.27
CA GLU A 193 62.56 37.03 25.95
C GLU A 193 62.57 38.13 27.02
N HIS A 194 61.40 38.52 27.55
CA HIS A 194 61.30 39.48 28.65
C HIS A 194 61.94 38.97 29.95
N ILE A 195 61.75 37.70 30.29
CA ILE A 195 62.39 37.08 31.45
C ILE A 195 63.90 37.02 31.23
N GLN A 196 64.36 36.53 30.08
CA GLN A 196 65.80 36.41 29.79
C GLN A 196 66.53 37.76 29.80
N SER A 197 65.96 38.78 29.17
CA SER A 197 66.52 40.14 29.18
C SER A 197 66.53 40.76 30.57
N SER A 198 65.46 40.58 31.36
CA SER A 198 65.39 41.11 32.73
C SER A 198 66.37 40.40 33.66
N CYS A 199 66.54 39.08 33.53
CA CYS A 199 67.54 38.31 34.28
C CYS A 199 68.96 38.73 33.90
N SER A 200 69.29 38.79 32.61
CA SER A 200 70.63 39.16 32.15
C SER A 200 71.01 40.59 32.58
N PHE A 201 70.08 41.53 32.50
CA PHE A 201 70.30 42.91 32.96
C PHE A 201 70.51 42.98 34.48
N THR A 202 69.72 42.22 35.25
CA THR A 202 69.87 42.17 36.72
C THR A 202 71.20 41.51 37.12
N GLU A 203 71.60 40.44 36.44
CA GLU A 203 72.90 39.77 36.65
C GLU A 203 74.08 40.69 36.30
N GLN A 204 74.00 41.44 35.21
CA GLN A 204 75.05 42.41 34.83
C GLN A 204 75.18 43.55 35.85
N ALA A 205 74.06 44.08 36.35
CA ALA A 205 74.10 45.11 37.38
C ALA A 205 74.63 44.59 38.72
N LEU A 206 74.31 43.35 39.09
CA LEU A 206 74.83 42.71 40.31
C LEU A 206 76.33 42.39 40.23
N ASN A 207 76.83 41.95 39.07
CA ASN A 207 78.22 41.50 38.92
C ASN A 207 79.20 42.64 38.58
N HIS A 208 78.74 43.69 37.91
CA HIS A 208 79.62 44.73 37.37
C HIS A 208 79.25 46.16 37.81
N GLY A 209 78.13 46.37 38.51
CA GLY A 209 77.67 47.68 38.94
C GLY A 209 78.39 48.21 40.19
N SER A 210 78.62 49.52 40.25
CA SER A 210 79.05 50.18 41.49
C SER A 210 77.92 50.22 42.52
N ALA A 211 78.24 50.30 43.82
CA ALA A 211 77.24 50.26 44.89
C ALA A 211 76.14 51.33 44.76
N THR A 212 76.47 52.49 44.19
CA THR A 212 75.53 53.59 43.91
C THR A 212 74.61 53.32 42.74
N GLU A 213 75.08 52.65 41.68
CA GLU A 213 74.27 52.31 40.51
C GLU A 213 73.29 51.18 40.83
N VAL A 214 73.73 50.19 41.60
CA VAL A 214 72.86 49.08 42.07
C VAL A 214 71.70 49.63 42.89
N LEU A 215 71.95 50.54 43.84
CA LEU A 215 70.90 51.17 44.67
C LEU A 215 69.88 51.97 43.85
N LEU A 216 70.31 52.63 42.77
CA LEU A 216 69.43 53.45 41.93
C LEU A 216 68.44 52.59 41.13
N VAL A 217 68.88 51.41 40.68
CA VAL A 217 68.09 50.52 39.82
C VAL A 217 67.40 49.40 40.62
N GLN A 218 67.83 49.13 41.86
CA GLN A 218 67.33 48.06 42.73
C GLN A 218 65.80 48.05 42.88
N LYS A 219 65.18 49.22 43.11
CA LYS A 219 63.72 49.31 43.30
C LYS A 219 62.97 48.91 42.02
N GLN A 220 63.38 49.48 40.87
CA GLN A 220 62.76 49.19 39.58
C GLN A 220 63.00 47.74 39.12
N MET A 221 64.20 47.19 39.36
CA MET A 221 64.51 45.79 39.07
C MET A 221 63.72 44.84 39.95
N SER A 222 63.65 45.10 41.26
CA SER A 222 62.92 44.24 42.20
C SER A 222 61.43 44.19 41.87
N GLU A 223 60.81 45.34 41.56
CA GLU A 223 59.41 45.40 41.11
C GLU A 223 59.21 44.64 39.80
N ARG A 224 60.11 44.80 38.82
CA ARG A 224 60.00 44.16 37.50
C ARG A 224 60.21 42.64 37.55
N VAL A 225 61.20 42.17 38.31
CA VAL A 225 61.48 40.73 38.51
C VAL A 225 60.36 40.07 39.32
N SER A 226 59.84 40.76 40.34
CA SER A 226 58.69 40.26 41.13
C SER A 226 57.42 40.19 40.28
N ALA A 227 57.17 41.19 39.42
CA ALA A 227 56.03 41.20 38.52
C ALA A 227 56.10 40.06 37.48
N LEU A 228 57.29 39.77 36.94
CA LEU A 228 57.50 38.64 36.02
C LEU A 228 57.41 37.28 36.73
N ALA A 229 57.86 37.19 37.98
CA ALA A 229 57.77 35.97 38.78
C ALA A 229 56.32 35.62 39.19
N CYS A 230 55.45 36.63 39.32
CA CYS A 230 54.02 36.45 39.59
C CYS A 230 53.15 36.42 38.33
N HIS A 231 53.73 36.56 37.13
CA HIS A 231 52.96 36.56 35.89
C HIS A 231 52.67 35.12 35.43
N ASP A 232 51.39 34.76 35.33
CA ASP A 232 50.98 33.44 34.86
C ASP A 232 51.09 33.33 33.33
N PHE A 233 51.92 32.40 32.86
CA PHE A 233 52.02 32.07 31.43
C PHE A 233 51.18 30.83 31.10
N PRO A 234 50.52 30.77 29.92
CA PRO A 234 49.79 29.59 29.49
C PRO A 234 50.77 28.51 29.01
N GLU A 235 51.33 27.73 29.95
CA GLU A 235 52.34 26.70 29.69
C GLU A 235 51.77 25.42 29.05
N ARG A 236 50.45 25.22 29.12
CA ARG A 236 49.76 24.06 28.55
C ARG A 236 49.08 24.42 27.22
N PRO A 237 49.14 23.57 26.19
CA PRO A 237 48.49 23.83 24.91
C PRO A 237 46.99 24.12 25.09
N GLN A 238 46.53 25.26 24.59
CA GLN A 238 45.12 25.66 24.70
C GLN A 238 44.22 24.90 23.72
N GLU A 239 44.81 24.32 22.68
CA GLU A 239 44.11 23.54 21.66
C GLU A 239 44.80 22.20 21.40
N ASN A 240 44.02 21.22 20.97
CA ASN A 240 44.49 19.87 20.66
C ASN A 240 44.49 19.60 19.14
N ALA A 241 45.28 18.60 18.73
CA ALA A 241 45.41 18.18 17.33
C ALA A 241 44.33 17.18 16.87
N HIS A 242 43.28 16.95 17.67
CA HIS A 242 42.28 15.95 17.33
C HIS A 242 41.35 16.44 16.23
N LEU A 243 41.33 15.69 15.12
CA LEU A 243 40.43 15.86 13.99
C LEU A 243 39.89 14.47 13.65
N ASP A 244 38.59 14.27 13.84
CA ASP A 244 37.90 13.04 13.44
C ASP A 244 36.86 13.39 12.38
N CYS A 245 37.00 12.80 11.20
CA CYS A 245 36.08 12.98 10.08
C CYS A 245 35.32 11.68 9.87
N GLN A 246 34.11 11.63 10.42
CA GLN A 246 33.21 10.50 10.24
C GLN A 246 32.31 10.77 9.03
N ILE A 247 32.56 10.03 7.95
CA ILE A 247 31.72 10.07 6.74
C ILE A 247 30.89 8.79 6.72
N GLU A 248 29.58 8.93 6.89
CA GLU A 248 28.66 7.81 6.82
C GLU A 248 28.30 7.50 5.36
N THR A 249 28.91 6.45 4.80
CA THR A 249 28.73 6.07 3.39
C THR A 249 27.65 5.01 3.16
N GLU A 250 27.28 4.25 4.20
CA GLU A 250 26.40 3.08 4.06
C GLU A 250 24.94 3.46 3.80
N GLY A 251 24.44 4.54 4.41
CA GLY A 251 23.09 5.05 4.15
C GLY A 251 22.92 5.58 2.72
N LEU A 252 23.93 6.28 2.20
CA LEU A 252 23.94 6.78 0.82
C LEU A 252 24.08 5.63 -0.19
N ARG A 253 24.94 4.64 0.09
CA ARG A 253 25.14 3.48 -0.79
C ARG A 253 23.86 2.66 -0.97
N ARG A 254 23.10 2.46 0.12
CA ARG A 254 21.79 1.79 0.07
C ARG A 254 20.74 2.63 -0.66
N SER A 255 20.77 3.94 -0.48
CA SER A 255 19.86 4.85 -1.19
C SER A 255 20.14 4.90 -2.69
N ILE A 256 21.41 4.84 -3.12
CA ILE A 256 21.82 4.77 -4.54
C ILE A 256 21.35 3.48 -5.20
N GLN A 257 21.37 2.35 -4.49
CA GLN A 257 20.87 1.07 -5.02
C GLN A 257 19.36 1.09 -5.27
N ASN A 258 18.62 1.96 -4.57
CA ASN A 258 17.17 2.10 -4.68
C ASN A 258 16.74 3.34 -5.50
N LEU A 259 17.69 4.04 -6.13
CA LEU A 259 17.42 5.23 -6.94
C LEU A 259 16.90 4.81 -8.32
N GLY A 260 15.59 4.98 -8.50
CA GLY A 260 14.89 4.76 -9.76
C GLY A 260 14.27 3.37 -9.86
N VAL A 261 12.99 3.32 -10.24
CA VAL A 261 12.28 2.09 -10.57
C VAL A 261 11.57 2.32 -11.89
N LEU A 262 11.88 1.49 -12.90
CA LEU A 262 11.17 1.53 -14.19
C LEU A 262 9.84 0.78 -14.04
N LEU A 263 8.76 1.53 -13.88
CA LEU A 263 7.41 0.98 -13.79
C LEU A 263 6.81 0.87 -15.20
N THR A 264 6.57 -0.35 -15.67
CA THR A 264 5.88 -0.62 -16.94
C THR A 264 4.60 -1.41 -16.68
N THR A 265 3.58 -1.18 -17.50
CA THR A 265 2.35 -1.98 -17.50
C THR A 265 2.13 -2.59 -18.88
N GLY A 266 1.73 -3.85 -18.93
CA GLY A 266 1.36 -4.55 -20.16
C GLY A 266 -0.11 -4.35 -20.55
N ALA A 267 -0.78 -3.33 -20.01
CA ALA A 267 -2.22 -3.15 -20.14
C ALA A 267 -2.62 -2.73 -21.57
N VAL A 268 -3.58 -3.44 -22.15
CA VAL A 268 -4.04 -3.21 -23.53
C VAL A 268 -5.51 -2.80 -23.52
N GLY A 269 -5.87 -1.75 -24.27
CA GLY A 269 -7.22 -1.17 -24.26
C GLY A 269 -8.30 -2.16 -24.68
N HIS A 270 -8.13 -2.81 -25.84
CA HIS A 270 -9.17 -3.67 -26.42
C HIS A 270 -9.44 -4.99 -25.64
N THR A 271 -8.51 -5.43 -24.79
CA THR A 271 -8.71 -6.61 -23.92
C THR A 271 -9.21 -6.24 -22.53
N SER A 272 -8.94 -5.02 -22.07
CA SER A 272 -9.38 -4.49 -20.77
C SER A 272 -10.91 -4.34 -20.71
N VAL A 273 -11.49 -4.49 -19.51
CA VAL A 273 -12.95 -4.53 -19.32
C VAL A 273 -13.39 -3.57 -18.22
N ALA A 274 -14.43 -2.80 -18.50
CA ALA A 274 -15.12 -1.98 -17.50
C ALA A 274 -16.34 -2.73 -16.93
N THR A 275 -16.53 -2.66 -15.61
CA THR A 275 -17.62 -3.29 -14.87
C THR A 275 -18.22 -2.31 -13.85
N GLY A 276 -19.55 -2.23 -13.78
CA GLY A 276 -20.29 -1.39 -12.85
C GLY A 276 -21.68 -1.06 -13.36
N GLU A 277 -22.65 -0.87 -12.46
CA GLU A 277 -24.01 -0.45 -12.84
C GLU A 277 -24.02 0.94 -13.48
N GLY A 278 -23.05 1.78 -13.08
CA GLY A 278 -22.71 3.07 -13.68
C GLY A 278 -22.22 3.03 -15.12
N LEU A 279 -22.19 1.89 -15.80
CA LEU A 279 -21.96 1.84 -17.26
C LEU A 279 -23.25 1.97 -18.06
N ARG A 280 -24.42 1.77 -17.42
CA ARG A 280 -25.73 1.71 -18.10
C ARG A 280 -26.74 2.67 -17.50
N HIS A 281 -26.78 2.77 -16.17
CA HIS A 281 -27.73 3.63 -15.46
C HIS A 281 -27.00 4.43 -14.39
N ALA A 282 -27.35 5.71 -14.26
CA ALA A 282 -26.87 6.57 -13.18
C ALA A 282 -28.02 7.44 -12.64
N LEU A 283 -28.01 7.69 -11.33
CA LEU A 283 -28.99 8.56 -10.69
C LEU A 283 -28.49 10.00 -10.71
N VAL A 284 -29.36 10.94 -11.09
CA VAL A 284 -29.01 12.37 -11.14
C VAL A 284 -28.67 12.89 -9.75
N GLY A 285 -27.50 13.52 -9.62
CA GLY A 285 -27.00 14.10 -8.36
C GLY A 285 -26.32 13.11 -7.40
N GLN A 286 -26.22 11.82 -7.74
CA GLN A 286 -25.49 10.83 -6.95
C GLN A 286 -24.13 10.52 -7.59
N HIS A 287 -23.10 10.37 -6.76
CA HIS A 287 -21.78 9.92 -7.22
C HIS A 287 -21.83 8.42 -7.54
N VAL A 288 -21.45 8.07 -8.78
CA VAL A 288 -21.43 6.68 -9.25
C VAL A 288 -20.01 6.29 -9.60
N THR A 289 -19.60 5.11 -9.16
CA THR A 289 -18.27 4.55 -9.44
C THR A 289 -18.35 3.37 -10.40
N VAL A 290 -17.39 3.31 -11.32
CA VAL A 290 -17.23 2.23 -12.29
C VAL A 290 -15.82 1.68 -12.18
N THR A 291 -15.67 0.36 -12.08
CA THR A 291 -14.37 -0.28 -11.98
C THR A 291 -13.88 -0.70 -13.37
N VAL A 292 -12.69 -0.27 -13.77
CA VAL A 292 -11.99 -0.71 -14.97
C VAL A 292 -10.90 -1.70 -14.57
N THR A 293 -11.00 -2.91 -15.11
CA THR A 293 -10.01 -3.98 -14.93
C THR A 293 -9.10 -4.04 -16.15
N THR A 294 -7.80 -3.80 -15.95
CA THR A 294 -6.83 -3.86 -17.03
C THR A 294 -6.38 -5.28 -17.31
N LYS A 295 -6.25 -5.60 -18.60
CA LYS A 295 -5.81 -6.91 -19.08
C LYS A 295 -4.69 -6.75 -20.08
N ASP A 296 -3.84 -7.77 -20.14
CA ASP A 296 -2.75 -7.83 -21.13
C ASP A 296 -3.24 -8.36 -22.49
N LYS A 297 -2.28 -8.58 -23.41
CA LYS A 297 -2.54 -9.14 -24.74
C LYS A 297 -3.13 -10.56 -24.69
N ASP A 298 -2.84 -11.32 -23.63
CA ASP A 298 -3.27 -12.71 -23.45
C ASP A 298 -4.59 -12.79 -22.65
N SER A 299 -5.22 -11.63 -22.37
CA SER A 299 -6.44 -11.47 -21.57
C SER A 299 -6.29 -11.84 -20.08
N GLU A 300 -5.06 -11.93 -19.60
CA GLU A 300 -4.74 -12.11 -18.19
C GLU A 300 -4.80 -10.78 -17.44
N LEU A 301 -5.08 -10.85 -16.13
CA LEU A 301 -5.21 -9.66 -15.30
C LEU A 301 -3.84 -9.06 -15.01
N VAL A 302 -3.66 -7.78 -15.35
CA VAL A 302 -2.47 -7.01 -14.98
C VAL A 302 -2.51 -6.78 -13.48
N ARG A 303 -1.38 -6.98 -12.79
CA ARG A 303 -1.27 -6.87 -11.33
C ARG A 303 -0.58 -5.58 -10.86
N THR A 304 -0.17 -4.73 -11.80
CA THR A 304 0.53 -3.47 -11.57
C THR A 304 -0.35 -2.29 -12.01
N GLY A 305 -0.34 -1.20 -11.24
CA GLY A 305 -0.98 0.07 -11.61
C GLY A 305 -0.10 0.94 -12.52
N ASN A 306 -0.48 2.21 -12.69
CA ASN A 306 0.11 3.26 -13.52
C ASN A 306 -0.21 3.20 -15.03
N ALA A 307 -1.32 2.59 -15.40
CA ALA A 307 -1.83 2.67 -16.77
C ALA A 307 -2.56 4.00 -16.99
N VAL A 308 -2.29 4.66 -18.12
CA VAL A 308 -2.89 5.95 -18.46
C VAL A 308 -4.32 5.73 -18.95
N LEU A 309 -5.29 5.82 -18.03
CA LEU A 309 -6.72 5.70 -18.30
C LEU A 309 -7.36 7.10 -18.34
N ARG A 310 -8.05 7.39 -19.44
CA ARG A 310 -8.82 8.62 -19.66
C ARG A 310 -10.30 8.26 -19.82
N ALA A 311 -11.13 8.97 -19.10
CA ALA A 311 -12.57 8.79 -19.09
C ALA A 311 -13.26 10.09 -19.53
N GLU A 312 -14.12 10.02 -20.54
CA GLU A 312 -14.88 11.17 -21.05
C GLU A 312 -16.37 10.83 -21.14
N ILE A 313 -17.23 11.70 -20.59
CA ILE A 313 -18.68 11.58 -20.70
C ILE A 313 -19.22 12.76 -21.50
N THR A 314 -19.91 12.47 -22.60
CA THR A 314 -20.53 13.47 -23.48
C THR A 314 -22.05 13.35 -23.42
N GLY A 315 -22.75 14.47 -23.20
CA GLY A 315 -24.21 14.56 -23.30
C GLY A 315 -24.70 14.77 -24.74
N GLN A 316 -26.00 14.63 -24.97
CA GLN A 316 -26.64 14.86 -26.27
C GLN A 316 -26.45 16.31 -26.80
N ASP A 317 -26.24 17.28 -25.91
CA ASP A 317 -25.97 18.69 -26.26
C ASP A 317 -24.49 18.98 -26.62
N GLY A 318 -23.63 17.95 -26.68
CA GLY A 318 -22.19 18.09 -26.90
C GLY A 318 -21.40 18.62 -25.69
N VAL A 319 -22.08 18.90 -24.57
CA VAL A 319 -21.46 19.34 -23.31
C VAL A 319 -20.73 18.16 -22.66
N ARG A 320 -19.43 18.36 -22.41
CA ARG A 320 -18.56 17.41 -21.69
C ARG A 320 -18.77 17.55 -20.19
N VAL A 321 -18.98 16.43 -19.49
CA VAL A 321 -19.02 16.41 -18.02
C VAL A 321 -17.59 16.48 -17.50
N THR A 322 -17.27 17.51 -16.72
CA THR A 322 -15.91 17.79 -16.23
C THR A 322 -15.55 17.10 -14.91
N GLU A 323 -16.52 16.51 -14.21
CA GLU A 323 -16.33 15.83 -12.92
C GLU A 323 -16.18 14.31 -13.16
N VAL A 324 -15.05 13.91 -13.73
CA VAL A 324 -14.68 12.50 -13.86
C VAL A 324 -13.34 12.29 -13.16
N GLU A 325 -13.36 11.54 -12.07
CA GLU A 325 -12.19 11.21 -11.27
C GLU A 325 -11.76 9.77 -11.59
N VAL A 326 -10.47 9.58 -11.86
CA VAL A 326 -9.89 8.25 -12.09
C VAL A 326 -8.92 7.96 -10.96
N VAL A 327 -9.22 6.96 -10.14
CA VAL A 327 -8.40 6.50 -9.02
C VAL A 327 -7.73 5.19 -9.42
N ASP A 328 -6.41 5.14 -9.34
CA ASP A 328 -5.64 3.92 -9.56
C ASP A 328 -5.44 3.17 -8.24
N ASN A 329 -5.97 1.95 -8.16
CA ASN A 329 -5.85 1.09 -6.98
C ASN A 329 -4.50 0.34 -6.91
N LYS A 330 -3.56 0.64 -7.82
CA LYS A 330 -2.19 0.10 -7.90
C LYS A 330 -2.09 -1.42 -8.06
N ASN A 331 -3.20 -2.08 -8.33
CA ASN A 331 -3.33 -3.53 -8.47
C ASN A 331 -3.82 -3.97 -9.87
N GLY A 332 -3.79 -3.05 -10.84
CA GLY A 332 -4.32 -3.23 -12.19
C GLY A 332 -5.83 -2.96 -12.34
N THR A 333 -6.47 -2.47 -11.28
CA THR A 333 -7.85 -1.96 -11.32
C THR A 333 -7.90 -0.45 -11.10
N TYR A 334 -8.82 0.21 -11.78
CA TYR A 334 -9.02 1.65 -11.73
C TYR A 334 -10.49 1.93 -11.38
N GLU A 335 -10.74 2.89 -10.52
CA GLU A 335 -12.09 3.34 -10.20
C GLU A 335 -12.34 4.67 -10.88
N VAL A 336 -13.39 4.72 -11.70
CA VAL A 336 -13.81 5.92 -12.41
C VAL A 336 -15.10 6.42 -11.76
N GLY A 337 -14.99 7.50 -11.00
CA GLY A 337 -16.10 8.17 -10.32
C GLY A 337 -16.61 9.36 -11.13
N TYR A 338 -17.92 9.50 -11.27
CA TYR A 338 -18.51 10.67 -11.92
C TYR A 338 -19.89 11.03 -11.34
N THR A 339 -20.32 12.27 -11.57
CA THR A 339 -21.63 12.78 -11.12
C THR A 339 -22.36 13.45 -12.29
N LEU A 340 -23.61 13.05 -12.55
CA LEU A 340 -24.44 13.64 -13.62
C LEU A 340 -25.42 14.68 -13.05
N LYS A 341 -25.46 15.86 -13.69
CA LYS A 341 -26.26 17.02 -13.25
C LYS A 341 -27.65 17.11 -13.89
N SER A 342 -27.84 16.53 -15.08
CA SER A 342 -29.10 16.56 -15.82
C SER A 342 -29.53 15.17 -16.27
N GLU A 343 -30.83 15.02 -16.51
CA GLU A 343 -31.42 13.80 -17.09
C GLU A 343 -31.14 13.74 -18.58
N GLY A 344 -30.94 12.54 -19.11
CA GLY A 344 -30.69 12.33 -20.54
C GLY A 344 -29.89 11.07 -20.83
N GLU A 345 -29.65 10.80 -22.11
CA GLU A 345 -28.67 9.80 -22.53
C GLU A 345 -27.30 10.45 -22.68
N TYR A 346 -26.28 9.75 -22.21
CA TYR A 346 -24.88 10.14 -22.26
C TYR A 346 -24.08 9.04 -22.95
N SER A 347 -23.01 9.43 -23.63
CA SER A 347 -22.00 8.51 -24.15
C SER A 347 -20.80 8.53 -23.22
N PHE A 348 -20.48 7.37 -22.63
CA PHE A 348 -19.34 7.22 -21.73
C PHE A 348 -18.19 6.50 -22.43
N SER A 349 -17.14 7.25 -22.72
CA SER A 349 -15.95 6.81 -23.43
C SER A 349 -14.79 6.56 -22.45
N LEU A 350 -14.38 5.31 -22.32
CA LEU A 350 -13.18 4.90 -21.60
C LEU A 350 -12.06 4.60 -22.59
N MET A 351 -10.91 5.26 -22.41
CA MET A 351 -9.73 5.14 -23.28
C MET A 351 -8.49 4.80 -22.44
N LEU A 352 -7.80 3.73 -22.80
CA LEU A 352 -6.52 3.33 -22.21
C LEU A 352 -5.42 3.57 -23.25
N TYR A 353 -4.42 4.40 -22.92
CA TYR A 353 -3.36 4.81 -23.86
C TYR A 353 -3.89 5.36 -25.21
N GLY A 354 -5.03 6.07 -25.18
CA GLY A 354 -5.69 6.61 -26.38
C GLY A 354 -6.52 5.58 -27.17
N GLN A 355 -6.56 4.31 -26.75
CA GLN A 355 -7.37 3.27 -27.38
C GLN A 355 -8.64 2.98 -26.56
N PRO A 356 -9.80 2.75 -27.20
CA PRO A 356 -11.03 2.45 -26.48
C PRO A 356 -10.96 1.11 -25.74
N VAL A 357 -11.48 1.10 -24.51
CA VAL A 357 -11.64 -0.12 -23.70
C VAL A 357 -12.76 -0.99 -24.29
N ARG A 358 -12.75 -2.31 -24.06
CA ARG A 358 -13.78 -3.20 -24.60
C ARG A 358 -15.20 -2.77 -24.19
N GLY A 359 -16.03 -2.46 -25.19
CA GLY A 359 -17.41 -2.01 -25.00
C GLY A 359 -17.58 -0.48 -24.96
N SER A 360 -16.47 0.28 -25.01
CA SER A 360 -16.47 1.74 -25.14
C SER A 360 -16.74 2.15 -26.60
N PRO A 361 -17.58 3.16 -26.87
CA PRO A 361 -18.33 3.97 -25.91
C PRO A 361 -19.59 3.27 -25.36
N PHE A 362 -19.85 3.44 -24.07
CA PHE A 362 -21.03 2.89 -23.39
C PHE A 362 -22.20 3.88 -23.45
N ARG A 363 -23.42 3.36 -23.67
CA ARG A 363 -24.66 4.15 -23.58
C ARG A 363 -25.14 4.22 -22.13
N LEU A 364 -25.14 5.41 -21.56
CA LEU A 364 -25.46 5.69 -20.16
C LEU A 364 -26.77 6.49 -20.07
N ARG A 365 -27.72 6.05 -19.24
CA ARG A 365 -29.00 6.76 -19.04
C ARG A 365 -29.07 7.34 -17.62
N ALA A 366 -29.30 8.65 -17.52
CA ALA A 366 -29.49 9.36 -16.26
C ALA A 366 -30.99 9.44 -15.88
N ILE A 367 -31.35 8.99 -14.68
CA ILE A 367 -32.75 8.88 -14.21
C ILE A 367 -32.91 9.62 -12.86
N LYS A 368 -34.05 10.28 -12.63
CA LYS A 368 -34.38 10.86 -11.31
C LYS A 368 -34.72 9.78 -10.26
N PRO A 369 -34.47 10.05 -8.96
CA PRO A 369 -34.82 9.14 -7.87
C PRO A 369 -36.32 8.83 -7.71
N SER A 370 -37.19 9.56 -8.41
CA SER A 370 -38.65 9.44 -8.32
C SER A 370 -39.24 8.25 -9.10
N ASP A 371 -38.50 7.68 -10.05
CA ASP A 371 -38.97 6.63 -10.97
C ASP A 371 -38.15 5.33 -10.86
N VAL A 372 -38.07 4.75 -9.66
CA VAL A 372 -37.55 3.38 -9.48
C VAL A 372 -38.72 2.39 -9.41
N PRO A 373 -38.84 1.42 -10.35
CA PRO A 373 -39.78 0.31 -10.19
C PRO A 373 -39.37 -0.54 -8.97
N GLN A 374 -40.32 -0.78 -8.06
CA GLN A 374 -40.12 -1.67 -6.91
C GLN A 374 -39.88 -3.12 -7.39
N SER A 375 -38.72 -3.68 -7.01
CA SER A 375 -38.44 -5.12 -7.12
C SER A 375 -39.17 -5.88 -6.01
N PRO A 376 -39.75 -7.07 -6.27
CA PRO A 376 -40.57 -7.79 -5.29
C PRO A 376 -39.71 -8.69 -4.40
N ASP A 377 -39.28 -8.18 -3.24
CA ASP A 377 -38.73 -9.01 -2.17
C ASP A 377 -39.20 -8.46 -0.81
N ASP A 378 -40.50 -8.61 -0.52
CA ASP A 378 -41.03 -8.50 0.83
C ASP A 378 -42.46 -9.10 0.95
N VAL A 379 -42.55 -10.43 0.97
CA VAL A 379 -43.71 -11.10 1.58
C VAL A 379 -43.22 -12.10 2.63
N LYS A 380 -43.52 -11.72 3.87
CA LYS A 380 -43.22 -12.40 5.12
C LYS A 380 -43.68 -13.87 5.15
N ARG A 381 -42.78 -14.69 5.70
CA ARG A 381 -43.03 -15.66 6.80
C ARG A 381 -44.51 -15.95 7.10
N ARG A 382 -45.00 -17.09 6.63
CA ARG A 382 -45.93 -17.97 7.37
C ARG A 382 -46.02 -19.32 6.68
N VAL A 383 -45.60 -20.39 7.35
CA VAL A 383 -46.34 -21.67 7.53
C VAL A 383 -45.45 -22.66 8.30
N LYS A 384 -46.12 -23.40 9.17
CA LYS A 384 -45.66 -24.31 10.21
C LYS A 384 -44.99 -25.57 9.66
N SER A 385 -44.04 -26.10 10.42
CA SER A 385 -43.51 -27.46 10.30
C SER A 385 -44.60 -28.52 10.54
N PRO A 386 -44.49 -29.67 9.85
CA PRO A 386 -44.58 -30.94 10.56
C PRO A 386 -43.41 -31.88 10.25
N SER A 387 -43.09 -32.65 11.27
CA SER A 387 -42.15 -33.76 11.39
C SER A 387 -42.35 -34.88 10.36
N GLY A 388 -41.26 -35.51 9.91
CA GLY A 388 -41.30 -36.86 9.34
C GLY A 388 -40.08 -37.26 8.48
N THR A 389 -39.17 -38.02 9.10
CA THR A 389 -38.39 -39.14 8.55
C THR A 389 -37.48 -38.96 7.32
N GLY A 390 -36.16 -38.93 7.60
CA GLY A 390 -35.12 -39.77 6.98
C GLY A 390 -35.03 -39.89 5.45
N GLY A 391 -34.00 -39.26 4.87
CA GLY A 391 -33.52 -39.56 3.52
C GLY A 391 -32.30 -38.73 3.13
N HIS A 392 -31.13 -39.35 3.11
CA HIS A 392 -29.84 -38.76 2.74
C HIS A 392 -29.82 -38.16 1.32
N ILE A 393 -29.38 -36.90 1.16
CA ILE A 393 -28.64 -36.44 -0.02
C ILE A 393 -27.45 -35.57 0.42
N ARG A 394 -26.24 -36.13 0.29
CA ARG A 394 -24.96 -35.43 0.38
C ARG A 394 -24.80 -34.53 -0.86
N GLN A 395 -24.71 -33.21 -0.68
CA GLN A 395 -24.09 -32.34 -1.69
C GLN A 395 -22.61 -32.12 -1.36
N LYS A 396 -21.79 -32.48 -2.34
CA LYS A 396 -20.33 -32.48 -2.34
C LYS A 396 -19.79 -31.06 -2.17
N ALA A 397 -19.19 -30.80 -1.00
CA ALA A 397 -18.17 -29.76 -0.89
C ALA A 397 -16.96 -30.18 -1.74
N VAL A 398 -16.59 -29.35 -2.70
CA VAL A 398 -15.32 -29.50 -3.43
C VAL A 398 -14.20 -29.24 -2.43
N ARG A 399 -13.56 -30.33 -2.01
CA ARG A 399 -12.32 -30.33 -1.23
C ARG A 399 -11.24 -29.61 -2.04
N ARG A 400 -10.72 -28.49 -1.53
CA ARG A 400 -9.37 -28.04 -1.91
C ARG A 400 -8.38 -29.09 -1.37
N PRO A 401 -7.37 -29.52 -2.15
CA PRO A 401 -6.42 -30.51 -1.68
C PRO A 401 -5.55 -29.93 -0.56
N SER A 402 -5.40 -30.72 0.49
CA SER A 402 -4.43 -30.57 1.56
C SER A 402 -3.03 -30.83 1.03
N SER A 403 -2.14 -29.83 1.10
CA SER A 403 -0.70 -30.01 0.84
C SER A 403 0.02 -30.29 2.16
N MET A 404 0.58 -31.50 2.29
CA MET A 404 1.46 -31.90 3.38
C MET A 404 2.65 -32.68 2.80
N TYR A 405 3.85 -32.28 3.24
CA TYR A 405 5.21 -32.78 2.97
C TYR A 405 5.80 -32.44 1.58
N SER A 406 7.04 -31.99 1.41
CA SER A 406 8.15 -31.66 2.33
C SER A 406 9.33 -31.14 1.51
N THR A 407 10.06 -30.16 2.05
CA THR A 407 11.51 -29.93 1.87
C THR A 407 12.11 -30.06 0.46
N THR A 408 12.35 -28.92 -0.19
CA THR A 408 13.65 -28.70 -0.85
C THR A 408 14.03 -27.22 -0.74
N LYS A 409 15.22 -26.99 -0.17
CA LYS A 409 15.90 -25.69 -0.11
C LYS A 409 15.95 -25.07 -1.52
N LYS A 410 15.54 -23.81 -1.68
CA LYS A 410 16.00 -22.95 -2.77
C LYS A 410 15.80 -21.47 -2.42
N LYS A 411 16.95 -20.88 -2.02
CA LYS A 411 17.37 -19.46 -2.11
C LYS A 411 16.32 -18.41 -1.73
N GLU A 412 16.44 -17.95 -0.49
CA GLU A 412 15.95 -16.66 -0.03
C GLU A 412 16.57 -15.55 -0.90
N ASN A 413 15.72 -14.83 -1.63
CA ASN A 413 16.01 -13.43 -1.93
C ASN A 413 15.66 -12.66 -0.65
N PRO A 414 16.56 -11.82 -0.10
CA PRO A 414 16.23 -11.04 1.09
C PRO A 414 15.09 -10.07 0.72
N ILE A 415 13.93 -10.27 1.31
CA ILE A 415 12.82 -9.31 1.22
C ILE A 415 13.30 -8.08 1.99
N GLU A 416 13.50 -6.96 1.30
CA GLU A 416 13.94 -5.70 1.92
C GLU A 416 12.88 -5.24 2.93
N ASP A 417 13.32 -5.09 4.19
CA ASP A 417 12.53 -4.61 5.32
C ASP A 417 12.45 -3.07 5.29
N GLU A 418 11.36 -2.49 5.79
CA GLU A 418 11.28 -1.04 6.02
C GLU A 418 12.09 -0.64 7.27
N LEU A 419 12.60 -1.61 8.04
CA LEU A 419 13.48 -1.39 9.16
C LEU A 419 14.74 -0.61 8.75
N ILE A 420 14.89 0.58 9.32
CA ILE A 420 16.09 1.42 9.17
C ILE A 420 17.19 0.88 10.09
N TYR A 421 16.88 0.79 11.38
CA TYR A 421 17.78 0.26 12.39
C TYR A 421 17.02 -0.20 13.64
N ARG A 422 17.70 -0.95 14.51
CA ARG A 422 17.21 -1.36 15.83
C ARG A 422 18.24 -1.01 16.90
N VAL A 423 17.77 -0.63 18.08
CA VAL A 423 18.64 -0.33 19.22
C VAL A 423 18.12 -1.02 20.47
N GLY A 424 19.06 -1.67 21.15
CA GLY A 424 18.83 -2.29 22.44
C GLY A 424 19.05 -3.79 22.42
N SER A 425 19.39 -4.28 23.59
CA SER A 425 19.57 -5.69 23.93
C SER A 425 18.91 -5.94 25.29
N ARG A 426 18.70 -7.23 25.60
CA ARG A 426 18.17 -7.61 26.90
C ARG A 426 19.18 -7.31 28.00
N GLY A 427 18.79 -6.50 28.98
CA GLY A 427 19.62 -6.25 30.15
C GLY A 427 19.18 -5.06 31.00
N ARG A 428 20.11 -4.55 31.81
CA ARG A 428 19.86 -3.50 32.81
C ARG A 428 20.85 -2.35 32.73
N GLU A 429 21.83 -2.40 31.85
CA GLU A 429 22.82 -1.34 31.65
C GLU A 429 22.29 -0.22 30.72
N LYS A 430 23.15 0.73 30.36
CA LYS A 430 22.79 1.84 29.47
C LYS A 430 22.58 1.31 28.06
N GLY A 431 21.44 1.63 27.45
CA GLY A 431 21.08 1.11 26.12
C GLY A 431 20.47 -0.29 26.16
N GLU A 432 20.38 -0.93 27.32
CA GLU A 432 19.76 -2.25 27.46
C GLU A 432 18.36 -2.13 28.05
N PHE A 433 17.49 -3.09 27.74
CA PHE A 433 16.10 -3.08 28.19
C PHE A 433 15.67 -4.42 28.78
N THR A 434 14.80 -4.38 29.79
CA THR A 434 14.16 -5.58 30.35
C THR A 434 12.68 -5.67 29.97
N ASN A 435 11.95 -4.55 29.99
CA ASN A 435 10.56 -4.52 29.53
C ASN A 435 10.21 -3.13 29.00
N LEU A 436 10.39 -2.93 27.69
CA LEU A 436 10.02 -1.68 27.03
C LEU A 436 8.49 -1.52 27.07
N GLN A 437 8.03 -0.32 27.41
CA GLN A 437 6.60 0.02 27.42
C GLN A 437 6.35 1.18 26.45
N GLY A 438 6.22 2.40 26.98
CA GLY A 438 5.97 3.60 26.21
C GLY A 438 7.23 4.10 25.52
N ILE A 439 7.02 4.69 24.35
CA ILE A 439 8.04 5.40 23.59
C ILE A 439 7.45 6.73 23.14
N SER A 440 8.25 7.78 23.14
CA SER A 440 7.88 9.10 22.65
C SER A 440 9.06 9.66 21.89
N ALA A 441 8.79 10.44 20.85
CA ALA A 441 9.81 11.28 20.24
C ALA A 441 9.63 12.74 20.66
N SER A 442 10.71 13.49 20.65
CA SER A 442 10.74 14.93 20.85
C SER A 442 11.07 15.61 19.52
N ASN A 443 10.54 16.81 19.30
CA ASN A 443 10.83 17.64 18.13
C ASN A 443 12.33 17.97 17.99
N ASN A 444 13.10 17.86 19.07
CA ASN A 444 14.55 18.11 19.08
C ASN A 444 15.37 16.86 18.70
N GLY A 445 14.76 15.88 18.03
CA GLY A 445 15.44 14.67 17.54
C GLY A 445 15.88 13.71 18.65
N LYS A 446 15.03 13.53 19.67
CA LYS A 446 15.27 12.57 20.77
C LYS A 446 14.17 11.52 20.83
N VAL A 447 14.56 10.27 21.07
CA VAL A 447 13.66 9.15 21.36
C VAL A 447 13.75 8.84 22.85
N ILE A 448 12.62 8.88 23.55
CA ILE A 448 12.50 8.64 24.98
C ILE A 448 11.75 7.34 25.18
N VAL A 449 12.35 6.40 25.92
CA VAL A 449 11.82 5.06 26.13
C VAL A 449 11.62 4.82 27.62
N ALA A 450 10.44 4.34 28.00
CA ALA A 450 10.15 3.88 29.35
C ALA A 450 10.44 2.37 29.47
N ASP A 451 11.31 2.01 30.41
CA ASP A 451 11.56 0.61 30.78
C ASP A 451 10.95 0.33 32.14
N SER A 452 9.85 -0.43 32.13
CA SER A 452 9.04 -0.62 33.34
C SER A 452 9.73 -1.46 34.38
N ASN A 453 10.53 -2.44 33.95
CA ASN A 453 11.16 -3.41 34.86
C ASN A 453 12.51 -2.92 35.35
N ASN A 454 13.23 -2.14 34.52
CA ASN A 454 14.43 -1.43 34.96
C ASN A 454 14.12 -0.13 35.72
N GLN A 455 12.84 0.28 35.79
CA GLN A 455 12.37 1.43 36.55
C GLN A 455 13.08 2.73 36.15
N CYS A 456 13.34 2.86 34.85
CA CYS A 456 14.08 3.99 34.30
C CYS A 456 13.48 4.48 33.00
N ILE A 457 13.83 5.71 32.68
CA ILE A 457 13.62 6.32 31.37
C ILE A 457 14.99 6.43 30.71
N GLN A 458 15.06 6.02 29.46
CA GLN A 458 16.27 6.12 28.64
C GLN A 458 16.01 7.05 27.46
N VAL A 459 16.99 7.89 27.13
CA VAL A 459 16.90 8.91 26.08
C VAL A 459 17.98 8.61 25.05
N PHE A 460 17.57 8.57 23.79
CA PHE A 460 18.40 8.31 22.61
C PHE A 460 18.25 9.44 21.59
N THR A 461 19.16 9.54 20.62
CA THR A 461 18.96 10.38 19.42
C THR A 461 18.10 9.66 18.37
N ASN A 462 17.68 10.38 17.34
CA ASN A 462 17.03 9.78 16.16
C ASN A 462 17.92 8.81 15.38
N ASP A 463 19.23 8.79 15.61
CA ASP A 463 20.15 7.78 15.03
C ASP A 463 20.39 6.60 15.98
N GLY A 464 19.69 6.58 17.12
CA GLY A 464 19.78 5.49 18.08
C GLY A 464 20.93 5.58 19.10
N GLN A 465 21.68 6.69 19.14
CA GLN A 465 22.76 6.85 20.12
C GLN A 465 22.21 7.14 21.52
N PHE A 466 22.69 6.40 22.52
CA PHE A 466 22.33 6.63 23.91
C PHE A 466 22.81 8.01 24.40
N LYS A 467 21.92 8.79 25.03
CA LYS A 467 22.23 10.12 25.58
C LYS A 467 22.15 10.15 27.09
N ALA A 468 21.04 9.69 27.67
CA ALA A 468 20.82 9.81 29.10
C ALA A 468 19.94 8.68 29.63
N ARG A 469 20.08 8.42 30.92
CA ARG A 469 19.21 7.54 31.68
C ARG A 469 18.97 8.13 33.05
N PHE A 470 17.72 8.14 33.47
CA PHE A 470 17.32 8.59 34.81
C PHE A 470 16.15 7.75 35.31
N GLY A 471 15.82 7.93 36.58
CA GLY A 471 14.83 7.10 37.28
C GLY A 471 15.49 6.28 38.38
N VAL A 472 14.97 6.44 39.59
CA VAL A 472 15.40 5.68 40.76
C VAL A 472 14.22 4.82 41.18
N ARG A 473 14.46 3.53 41.42
CA ARG A 473 13.41 2.62 41.91
C ARG A 473 12.84 3.14 43.22
N GLY A 474 11.50 3.23 43.29
CA GLY A 474 10.81 3.46 44.55
C GLY A 474 9.43 4.09 44.41
N ARG A 475 8.87 4.47 45.55
CA ARG A 475 7.48 4.94 45.69
C ARG A 475 7.38 6.36 46.23
N SER A 476 8.48 7.11 46.25
CA SER A 476 8.50 8.52 46.66
C SER A 476 8.42 9.43 45.41
N PRO A 477 8.05 10.70 45.56
CA PRO A 477 8.12 11.66 44.45
C PRO A 477 9.53 11.67 43.80
N GLY A 478 9.59 11.66 42.47
CA GLY A 478 10.83 11.55 41.70
C GLY A 478 11.37 10.13 41.52
N GLN A 479 10.82 9.14 42.23
CA GLN A 479 11.12 7.73 42.02
C GLN A 479 10.10 7.08 41.06
N LEU A 480 10.52 5.99 40.42
CA LEU A 480 9.72 5.22 39.47
C LEU A 480 9.57 3.78 39.97
N GLN A 481 8.36 3.24 39.93
CA GLN A 481 8.06 1.87 40.34
C GLN A 481 7.71 0.99 39.15
N ARG A 482 6.82 1.45 38.27
CA ARG A 482 6.50 0.80 37.00
C ARG A 482 6.15 1.85 35.93
N PRO A 483 7.16 2.58 35.40
CA PRO A 483 6.93 3.56 34.34
C PRO A 483 6.41 2.84 33.10
N THR A 484 5.34 3.37 32.51
CA THR A 484 4.65 2.77 31.37
C THR A 484 4.64 3.72 30.19
N GLY A 485 3.69 4.65 30.11
CA GLY A 485 3.68 5.68 29.08
C GLY A 485 4.67 6.79 29.36
N VAL A 486 5.21 7.33 28.28
CA VAL A 486 6.05 8.53 28.29
C VAL A 486 5.58 9.46 27.18
N ALA A 487 5.61 10.76 27.44
CA ALA A 487 5.34 11.81 26.47
C ALA A 487 6.28 12.99 26.72
N VAL A 488 6.46 13.83 25.71
CA VAL A 488 7.27 15.05 25.80
C VAL A 488 6.39 16.25 25.49
N ASP A 489 6.42 17.25 26.38
CA ASP A 489 5.75 18.54 26.20
C ASP A 489 6.53 19.46 25.24
N THR A 490 5.92 20.55 24.76
CA THR A 490 6.56 21.58 23.92
C THR A 490 7.76 22.24 24.61
N ASN A 491 7.79 22.27 25.94
CA ASN A 491 8.93 22.76 26.71
C ASN A 491 10.10 21.74 26.81
N GLY A 492 9.92 20.53 26.28
CA GLY A 492 10.86 19.42 26.38
C GLY A 492 10.79 18.65 27.71
N ASP A 493 9.87 19.01 28.61
CA ASP A 493 9.63 18.25 29.83
C ASP A 493 9.13 16.84 29.51
N ILE A 494 9.63 15.86 30.25
CA ILE A 494 9.32 14.43 30.07
C ILE A 494 8.24 14.03 31.09
N ILE A 495 7.10 13.61 30.58
CA ILE A 495 5.93 13.23 31.38
C ILE A 495 5.84 11.71 31.38
N VAL A 496 5.81 11.11 32.57
CA VAL A 496 5.89 9.67 32.77
C VAL A 496 4.70 9.18 33.57
N ALA A 497 3.92 8.27 33.01
CA ALA A 497 2.86 7.56 33.70
C ALA A 497 3.42 6.37 34.47
N ASP A 498 3.25 6.35 35.79
CA ASP A 498 3.69 5.25 36.64
C ASP A 498 2.50 4.42 37.10
N TYR A 499 2.40 3.20 36.59
CA TYR A 499 1.24 2.35 36.80
C TYR A 499 1.09 1.92 38.27
N ASP A 500 2.20 1.58 38.92
CA ASP A 500 2.18 1.03 40.29
C ASP A 500 2.15 2.14 41.34
N ASN A 501 2.84 3.26 41.09
CA ASN A 501 2.74 4.44 41.96
C ASN A 501 1.41 5.19 41.80
N ARG A 502 0.70 4.97 40.67
CA ARG A 502 -0.62 5.53 40.39
C ARG A 502 -0.64 7.06 40.34
N TRP A 503 0.38 7.62 39.70
CA TRP A 503 0.47 9.05 39.40
C TRP A 503 1.25 9.26 38.12
N ILE A 504 1.29 10.51 37.66
CA ILE A 504 2.13 10.94 36.55
C ILE A 504 3.22 11.84 37.11
N SER A 505 4.47 11.54 36.78
CA SER A 505 5.64 12.32 37.17
C SER A 505 6.08 13.20 36.00
N ILE A 506 6.39 14.46 36.28
CA ILE A 506 6.91 15.42 35.30
C ILE A 506 8.38 15.65 35.63
N PHE A 507 9.25 15.38 34.65
CA PHE A 507 10.68 15.59 34.73
C PHE A 507 11.10 16.69 33.75
N SER A 508 12.16 17.41 34.07
CA SER A 508 12.83 18.29 33.11
C SER A 508 13.55 17.49 32.02
N PRO A 509 13.97 18.12 30.91
CA PRO A 509 14.70 17.45 29.83
C PRO A 509 16.01 16.76 30.27
N ASP A 510 16.61 17.21 31.38
CA ASP A 510 17.80 16.61 32.01
C ASP A 510 17.48 15.50 33.03
N GLY A 511 16.19 15.16 33.21
CA GLY A 511 15.75 14.06 34.06
C GLY A 511 15.57 14.42 35.54
N LYS A 512 15.55 15.70 35.91
CA LYS A 512 15.27 16.14 37.28
C LYS A 512 13.76 16.17 37.52
N PHE A 513 13.33 15.68 38.66
CA PHE A 513 11.92 15.69 39.03
C PHE A 513 11.42 17.12 39.29
N LYS A 514 10.31 17.50 38.64
CA LYS A 514 9.66 18.80 38.82
C LYS A 514 8.40 18.68 39.68
N ASN A 515 7.46 17.85 39.25
CA ASN A 515 6.16 17.74 39.91
C ASN A 515 5.52 16.36 39.70
N LYS A 516 4.51 16.03 40.50
CA LYS A 516 3.63 14.86 40.31
C LYS A 516 2.17 15.29 40.26
N ILE A 517 1.38 14.64 39.41
CA ILE A 517 -0.05 14.92 39.22
C ILE A 517 -0.88 13.64 39.23
N GLY A 518 -2.20 13.77 39.46
CA GLY A 518 -3.13 12.63 39.42
C GLY A 518 -3.06 11.66 40.60
N ALA A 519 -2.18 11.91 41.59
CA ALA A 519 -2.06 11.08 42.79
C ALA A 519 -3.41 11.00 43.53
N GLY A 520 -3.85 9.77 43.83
CA GLY A 520 -5.14 9.50 44.49
C GLY A 520 -6.35 9.52 43.56
N ARG A 521 -6.19 9.91 42.28
CA ARG A 521 -7.25 9.87 41.25
C ARG A 521 -7.04 8.73 40.26
N LEU A 522 -5.78 8.46 39.92
CA LEU A 522 -5.40 7.39 39.02
C LEU A 522 -5.31 6.05 39.75
N MET A 523 -5.68 4.96 39.07
CA MET A 523 -5.69 3.59 39.55
C MET A 523 -4.64 2.72 38.88
N GLY A 524 -4.33 2.98 37.61
CA GLY A 524 -3.29 2.30 36.84
C GLY A 524 -3.06 3.00 35.50
N PRO A 525 -2.40 4.16 35.48
CA PRO A 525 -2.14 4.90 34.24
C PRO A 525 -1.17 4.12 33.35
N LYS A 526 -1.46 4.08 32.04
CA LYS A 526 -0.59 3.50 31.01
C LYS A 526 -0.17 4.57 30.01
N GLY A 527 -0.97 4.82 28.99
CA GLY A 527 -0.70 5.84 27.99
C GLY A 527 -0.73 7.25 28.53
N VAL A 528 0.18 8.09 28.05
CA VAL A 528 0.15 9.52 28.28
C VAL A 528 0.50 10.24 26.99
N ALA A 529 -0.18 11.36 26.72
CA ALA A 529 0.10 12.26 25.60
C ALA A 529 -0.11 13.70 26.06
N VAL A 530 0.44 14.64 25.30
CA VAL A 530 0.28 16.08 25.53
C VAL A 530 -0.42 16.67 24.32
N ASP A 531 -1.49 17.44 24.54
CA ASP A 531 -2.16 18.17 23.47
C ASP A 531 -1.41 19.47 23.12
N ARG A 532 -1.84 20.17 22.06
CA ARG A 532 -1.21 21.43 21.64
C ARG A 532 -1.41 22.58 22.64
N ASN A 533 -2.32 22.44 23.59
CA ASN A 533 -2.60 23.42 24.63
C ASN A 533 -1.78 23.17 25.91
N GLY A 534 -0.97 22.10 25.95
CA GLY A 534 -0.20 21.69 27.13
C GLY A 534 -1.02 20.93 28.17
N HIS A 535 -2.20 20.42 27.81
CA HIS A 535 -2.93 19.47 28.64
C HIS A 535 -2.31 18.09 28.56
N ILE A 536 -2.24 17.43 29.72
CA ILE A 536 -1.72 16.07 29.87
C ILE A 536 -2.89 15.11 29.85
N ILE A 537 -2.98 14.32 28.79
CA ILE A 537 -4.02 13.30 28.61
C ILE A 537 -3.45 11.97 29.07
N ALA A 538 -4.10 11.34 30.03
CA ALA A 538 -3.65 10.10 30.64
C ALA A 538 -4.73 9.01 30.56
N VAL A 539 -4.34 7.87 30.01
CA VAL A 539 -5.18 6.68 29.92
C VAL A 539 -5.01 5.87 31.19
N ASP A 540 -6.08 5.73 31.96
CA ASP A 540 -6.12 4.85 33.11
C ASP A 540 -6.67 3.48 32.71
N ASN A 541 -5.74 2.54 32.52
CA ASN A 541 -6.04 1.19 32.10
C ASN A 541 -6.90 0.45 33.14
N LYS A 542 -6.58 0.61 34.43
CA LYS A 542 -7.27 -0.11 35.51
C LYS A 542 -8.66 0.46 35.78
N ALA A 543 -8.81 1.78 35.70
CA ALA A 543 -10.11 2.43 35.83
C ALA A 543 -10.95 2.41 34.53
N CYS A 544 -10.36 2.03 33.39
CA CYS A 544 -11.01 2.01 32.08
C CYS A 544 -11.55 3.39 31.66
N CYS A 545 -10.78 4.44 31.88
CA CYS A 545 -11.16 5.82 31.57
C CYS A 545 -9.95 6.67 31.18
N VAL A 546 -10.20 7.84 30.62
CA VAL A 546 -9.18 8.80 30.20
C VAL A 546 -9.38 10.08 31.02
N PHE A 547 -8.27 10.62 31.51
CA PHE A 547 -8.23 11.87 32.27
C PHE A 547 -7.49 12.93 31.48
N ILE A 548 -8.00 14.16 31.47
CA ILE A 548 -7.32 15.32 30.92
C ILE A 548 -6.95 16.25 32.07
N PHE A 549 -5.66 16.48 32.26
CA PHE A 549 -5.13 17.38 33.29
C PHE A 549 -4.54 18.64 32.66
N GLN A 550 -4.63 19.76 33.36
CA GLN A 550 -3.77 20.90 33.08
C GLN A 550 -2.32 20.59 33.50
N SER A 551 -1.37 21.35 32.98
CA SER A 551 0.06 21.24 33.35
C SER A 551 0.32 21.42 34.86
N ASN A 552 -0.55 22.16 35.57
CA ASN A 552 -0.52 22.31 37.04
C ASN A 552 -1.11 21.10 37.81
N GLY A 553 -1.67 20.10 37.12
CA GLY A 553 -2.29 18.91 37.70
C GLY A 553 -3.79 19.02 38.03
N LYS A 554 -4.44 20.15 37.76
CA LYS A 554 -5.89 20.31 37.89
C LYS A 554 -6.60 19.45 36.84
N LEU A 555 -7.61 18.70 37.27
CA LEU A 555 -8.43 17.90 36.36
C LEU A 555 -9.35 18.83 35.54
N VAL A 556 -9.31 18.68 34.22
CA VAL A 556 -10.22 19.35 33.28
C VAL A 556 -11.45 18.48 33.07
N THR A 557 -11.27 17.28 32.56
CA THR A 557 -12.36 16.35 32.25
C THR A 557 -11.92 14.90 32.45
N LYS A 558 -12.91 14.01 32.60
CA LYS A 558 -12.75 12.57 32.69
C LYS A 558 -13.88 11.91 31.92
N PHE A 559 -13.55 10.99 31.03
CA PHE A 559 -14.53 10.24 30.25
C PHE A 559 -14.14 8.76 30.12
N GLY A 560 -15.12 7.94 29.75
CA GLY A 560 -14.98 6.48 29.67
C GLY A 560 -15.39 5.76 30.96
N ALA A 561 -15.90 4.54 30.77
CA ALA A 561 -16.24 3.61 31.83
C ALA A 561 -15.95 2.18 31.36
N ARG A 562 -15.85 1.22 32.29
CA ARG A 562 -15.59 -0.17 31.93
C ARG A 562 -16.73 -0.77 31.10
N GLY A 563 -16.41 -1.37 29.95
CA GLY A 563 -17.37 -2.12 29.13
C GLY A 563 -17.00 -2.15 27.64
N THR A 564 -17.95 -2.57 26.80
CA THR A 564 -17.75 -2.84 25.36
C THR A 564 -18.46 -1.85 24.44
N SER A 565 -19.35 -1.00 24.99
CA SER A 565 -20.04 0.03 24.21
C SER A 565 -19.07 1.09 23.67
N ASP A 566 -19.51 1.89 22.70
CA ASP A 566 -18.65 2.85 22.01
C ASP A 566 -18.00 3.88 22.95
N ARG A 567 -18.74 4.39 23.94
CA ARG A 567 -18.23 5.32 24.97
C ARG A 567 -17.53 4.64 26.17
N GLN A 568 -17.42 3.31 26.17
CA GLN A 568 -16.79 2.54 27.25
C GLN A 568 -15.41 2.04 26.83
N PHE A 569 -14.61 1.52 27.75
CA PHE A 569 -13.32 0.90 27.44
C PHE A 569 -13.15 -0.43 28.18
N ALA A 570 -12.38 -1.32 27.59
CA ALA A 570 -11.95 -2.56 28.22
C ALA A 570 -10.41 -2.61 28.20
N GLY A 571 -9.80 -2.02 29.23
CA GLY A 571 -8.34 -1.92 29.33
C GLY A 571 -7.74 -1.00 28.26
N PRO A 572 -8.11 0.29 28.22
CA PRO A 572 -7.51 1.23 27.29
C PRO A 572 -5.99 1.32 27.53
N HIS A 573 -5.20 1.44 26.47
CA HIS A 573 -3.75 1.22 26.55
C HIS A 573 -2.92 2.49 26.32
N PHE A 574 -2.80 2.95 25.07
CA PHE A 574 -2.07 4.17 24.73
C PHE A 574 -2.98 5.24 24.13
N VAL A 575 -2.46 6.45 24.03
CA VAL A 575 -3.17 7.62 23.51
C VAL A 575 -2.23 8.45 22.64
N ALA A 576 -2.78 9.03 21.59
CA ALA A 576 -2.15 10.05 20.77
C ALA A 576 -3.13 11.20 20.53
N VAL A 577 -2.60 12.36 20.15
CA VAL A 577 -3.38 13.55 19.83
C VAL A 577 -3.04 13.99 18.42
N ASN A 578 -4.04 14.24 17.59
CA ASN A 578 -3.82 14.70 16.22
C ASN A 578 -3.74 16.23 16.11
N ASN A 579 -3.55 16.73 14.88
CA ASN A 579 -3.43 18.17 14.61
C ASN A 579 -4.70 18.99 14.92
N LYS A 580 -5.86 18.34 15.05
CA LYS A 580 -7.15 18.94 15.42
C LYS A 580 -7.43 18.87 16.93
N ASN A 581 -6.47 18.43 17.74
CA ASN A 581 -6.63 18.09 19.17
C ASN A 581 -7.66 16.97 19.44
N GLU A 582 -7.93 16.11 18.46
CA GLU A 582 -8.73 14.91 18.68
C GLU A 582 -7.86 13.84 19.35
N ILE A 583 -8.45 13.11 20.29
CA ILE A 583 -7.77 12.16 21.16
C ILE A 583 -8.04 10.75 20.63
N VAL A 584 -6.97 10.08 20.20
CA VAL A 584 -7.03 8.72 19.65
C VAL A 584 -6.56 7.73 20.70
N VAL A 585 -7.41 6.79 21.09
CA VAL A 585 -7.15 5.84 22.19
C VAL A 585 -7.30 4.41 21.70
N THR A 586 -6.32 3.56 22.01
CA THR A 586 -6.38 2.13 21.73
C THR A 586 -7.09 1.39 22.86
N ASP A 587 -8.07 0.56 22.50
CA ASP A 587 -8.87 -0.22 23.43
C ASP A 587 -8.48 -1.70 23.34
N PHE A 588 -7.60 -2.13 24.25
CA PHE A 588 -6.87 -3.39 24.16
C PHE A 588 -7.80 -4.61 24.13
N HIS A 589 -8.73 -4.76 25.08
CA HIS A 589 -9.59 -5.95 25.12
C HIS A 589 -10.81 -5.86 24.17
N ASN A 590 -11.13 -4.67 23.66
CA ASN A 590 -12.20 -4.50 22.68
C ASN A 590 -11.69 -4.54 21.22
N HIS A 591 -10.39 -4.73 21.01
CA HIS A 591 -9.77 -4.87 19.68
C HIS A 591 -10.11 -3.70 18.73
N SER A 592 -10.13 -2.48 19.25
CA SER A 592 -10.58 -1.31 18.48
C SER A 592 -9.82 -0.05 18.89
N VAL A 593 -9.92 0.97 18.04
CA VAL A 593 -9.41 2.31 18.28
C VAL A 593 -10.59 3.27 18.32
N LYS A 594 -10.56 4.19 19.29
CA LYS A 594 -11.65 5.13 19.55
C LYS A 594 -11.11 6.56 19.51
N VAL A 595 -11.82 7.41 18.78
CA VAL A 595 -11.44 8.81 18.58
C VAL A 595 -12.45 9.71 19.29
N TYR A 596 -11.93 10.68 20.03
CA TYR A 596 -12.70 11.63 20.83
C TYR A 596 -12.31 13.07 20.46
N SER A 597 -13.21 14.03 20.70
CA SER A 597 -12.89 15.45 20.60
C SER A 597 -11.95 15.88 21.74
N ALA A 598 -11.42 17.11 21.64
CA ALA A 598 -10.60 17.72 22.69
C ALA A 598 -11.33 17.80 24.06
N ASP A 599 -12.66 17.91 24.05
CA ASP A 599 -13.50 17.98 25.26
C ASP A 599 -13.85 16.58 25.83
N GLY A 600 -13.48 15.51 25.13
CA GLY A 600 -13.76 14.13 25.52
C GLY A 600 -15.09 13.57 25.01
N GLU A 601 -15.72 14.21 24.02
CA GLU A 601 -16.91 13.66 23.36
C GLU A 601 -16.51 12.59 22.34
N PHE A 602 -17.27 11.49 22.29
CA PHE A 602 -17.00 10.39 21.36
C PHE A 602 -17.33 10.81 19.92
N LEU A 603 -16.38 10.64 19.01
CA LEU A 603 -16.55 10.93 17.58
C LEU A 603 -16.88 9.65 16.82
N PHE A 604 -15.95 8.71 16.77
CA PHE A 604 -16.11 7.45 16.07
C PHE A 604 -15.17 6.37 16.60
N LYS A 605 -15.41 5.14 16.14
CA LYS A 605 -14.64 3.94 16.45
C LYS A 605 -14.36 3.21 15.15
N PHE A 606 -13.16 2.64 15.05
CA PHE A 606 -12.81 1.72 13.97
C PHE A 606 -12.02 0.52 14.52
N GLY A 607 -11.94 -0.53 13.72
CA GLY A 607 -11.31 -1.78 14.08
C GLY A 607 -12.25 -2.79 14.76
N SER A 608 -11.97 -4.07 14.49
CA SER A 608 -12.65 -5.21 15.08
C SER A 608 -11.64 -6.33 15.37
N HIS A 609 -12.02 -7.29 16.20
CA HIS A 609 -11.20 -8.48 16.44
C HIS A 609 -10.91 -9.23 15.14
N GLY A 610 -9.64 -9.58 14.89
CA GLY A 610 -9.22 -10.45 13.79
C GLY A 610 -7.79 -10.19 13.30
N GLU A 611 -7.46 -10.80 12.17
CA GLU A 611 -6.12 -10.78 11.54
C GLU A 611 -6.13 -10.09 10.16
N GLY A 612 -7.30 -9.71 9.64
CA GLY A 612 -7.43 -9.03 8.35
C GLY A 612 -7.04 -7.55 8.39
N ASN A 613 -7.13 -6.89 7.24
CA ASN A 613 -6.88 -5.44 7.09
C ASN A 613 -7.89 -4.66 7.94
N GLY A 614 -7.37 -3.74 8.75
CA GLY A 614 -8.17 -2.95 9.68
C GLY A 614 -8.76 -3.74 10.86
N GLN A 615 -8.36 -5.00 11.04
CA GLN A 615 -8.69 -5.79 12.23
C GLN A 615 -7.51 -5.80 13.19
N PHE A 616 -7.79 -5.94 14.48
CA PHE A 616 -6.78 -5.94 15.53
C PHE A 616 -6.89 -7.16 16.44
N ASN A 617 -5.76 -7.55 17.01
CA ASN A 617 -5.69 -8.44 18.14
C ASN A 617 -4.96 -7.73 19.29
N ALA A 618 -5.72 -6.98 20.07
CA ALA A 618 -5.22 -6.25 21.24
C ALA A 618 -4.26 -5.10 20.89
N PRO A 619 -4.78 -4.01 20.29
CA PRO A 619 -3.96 -2.89 19.88
C PRO A 619 -3.33 -2.18 21.09
N THR A 620 -2.08 -1.77 20.96
CA THR A 620 -1.28 -1.12 22.02
C THR A 620 -0.91 0.29 21.62
N GLY A 621 0.29 0.52 21.07
CA GLY A 621 0.81 1.85 20.74
C GLY A 621 0.02 2.52 19.63
N VAL A 622 -0.10 3.84 19.71
CA VAL A 622 -0.73 4.66 18.68
C VAL A 622 0.03 5.96 18.51
N ALA A 623 0.19 6.39 17.27
CA ALA A 623 0.69 7.72 16.92
C ALA A 623 -0.15 8.28 15.76
N VAL A 624 -0.11 9.60 15.58
CA VAL A 624 -0.77 10.27 14.47
C VAL A 624 0.24 11.13 13.74
N ASP A 625 0.28 11.03 12.41
CA ASP A 625 1.21 11.80 11.58
C ASP A 625 0.70 13.22 11.29
N VAL A 626 1.51 13.99 10.54
CA VAL A 626 1.18 15.37 10.16
C VAL A 626 0.00 15.47 9.19
N ASN A 627 -0.27 14.41 8.43
CA ASN A 627 -1.37 14.31 7.48
C ASN A 627 -2.68 13.86 8.17
N GLY A 628 -2.60 13.45 9.45
CA GLY A 628 -3.72 12.95 10.24
C GLY A 628 -3.93 11.43 10.14
N ASN A 629 -3.00 10.69 9.53
CA ASN A 629 -3.01 9.24 9.48
C ASN A 629 -2.70 8.66 10.86
N ILE A 630 -3.43 7.63 11.24
CA ILE A 630 -3.32 6.97 12.54
C ILE A 630 -2.52 5.68 12.37
N ILE A 631 -1.42 5.57 13.12
CA ILE A 631 -0.50 4.42 13.07
C ILE A 631 -0.67 3.64 14.36
N VAL A 632 -0.97 2.35 14.26
CA VAL A 632 -1.36 1.52 15.40
C VAL A 632 -0.50 0.27 15.45
N ALA A 633 0.14 0.03 16.61
CA ALA A 633 0.78 -1.22 16.93
C ALA A 633 -0.26 -2.26 17.38
N ASP A 634 -0.23 -3.42 16.73
CA ASP A 634 -1.15 -4.52 16.97
C ASP A 634 -0.41 -5.64 17.70
N TRP A 635 -0.52 -5.67 19.03
CA TRP A 635 0.33 -6.48 19.90
C TRP A 635 0.17 -7.98 19.66
N GLY A 636 -1.06 -8.45 19.52
CA GLY A 636 -1.37 -9.88 19.36
C GLY A 636 -1.11 -10.41 17.95
N ASN A 637 -1.13 -9.53 16.94
CA ASN A 637 -0.78 -9.89 15.56
C ASN A 637 0.67 -9.53 15.21
N SER A 638 1.45 -8.98 16.15
CA SER A 638 2.87 -8.63 15.97
C SER A 638 3.15 -7.76 14.74
N ARG A 639 2.30 -6.77 14.47
CA ARG A 639 2.39 -5.92 13.26
C ARG A 639 2.06 -4.47 13.56
N ILE A 640 2.28 -3.59 12.59
CA ILE A 640 1.87 -2.19 12.63
C ILE A 640 0.98 -1.90 11.43
N GLN A 641 -0.15 -1.22 11.69
CA GLN A 641 -1.13 -0.83 10.67
C GLN A 641 -1.24 0.69 10.60
N VAL A 642 -1.45 1.21 9.39
CA VAL A 642 -1.64 2.63 9.11
C VAL A 642 -3.05 2.85 8.58
N PHE A 643 -3.72 3.87 9.10
CA PHE A 643 -5.08 4.25 8.79
C PHE A 643 -5.15 5.72 8.42
N ASP A 644 -6.14 6.12 7.64
CA ASP A 644 -6.44 7.54 7.44
C ASP A 644 -7.11 8.16 8.68
N SER A 645 -7.35 9.47 8.61
CA SER A 645 -8.01 10.21 9.70
C SER A 645 -9.46 9.79 9.98
N SER A 646 -10.10 9.02 9.10
CA SER A 646 -11.45 8.46 9.28
C SER A 646 -11.44 7.03 9.83
N GLY A 647 -10.27 6.40 9.95
CA GLY A 647 -10.10 5.02 10.38
C GLY A 647 -10.17 4.00 9.25
N SER A 648 -10.08 4.42 7.98
CA SER A 648 -9.94 3.50 6.84
C SER A 648 -8.52 2.96 6.75
N PHE A 649 -8.38 1.67 6.47
CA PHE A 649 -7.08 1.03 6.37
C PHE A 649 -6.30 1.51 5.12
N LEU A 650 -5.05 1.89 5.30
CA LEU A 650 -4.15 2.32 4.22
C LEU A 650 -3.12 1.23 3.89
N SER A 651 -2.31 0.85 4.87
CA SER A 651 -1.20 -0.08 4.65
C SER A 651 -0.71 -0.74 5.95
N TYR A 652 0.13 -1.75 5.78
CA TYR A 652 0.99 -2.25 6.85
C TYR A 652 2.37 -1.62 6.71
N ILE A 653 3.05 -1.42 7.84
CA ILE A 653 4.51 -1.23 7.82
C ILE A 653 5.12 -2.63 7.68
N ASN A 654 6.01 -2.79 6.70
CA ASN A 654 6.65 -4.08 6.45
C ASN A 654 7.63 -4.39 7.60
N THR A 655 7.32 -5.43 8.37
CA THR A 655 8.15 -5.90 9.50
C THR A 655 8.59 -7.36 9.28
N SER A 656 8.61 -7.83 8.02
CA SER A 656 8.71 -9.26 7.73
C SER A 656 10.12 -9.84 7.90
N ALA A 657 11.18 -9.04 7.73
CA ALA A 657 12.56 -9.54 7.82
C ALA A 657 13.07 -9.59 9.28
N ASP A 658 12.76 -8.58 10.09
CA ASP A 658 12.93 -8.61 11.55
C ASP A 658 11.57 -8.45 12.26
N PRO A 659 10.83 -9.55 12.47
CA PRO A 659 9.49 -9.54 13.07
C PRO A 659 9.44 -8.88 14.44
N LEU A 660 8.36 -8.16 14.69
CA LEU A 660 8.04 -7.63 16.01
C LEU A 660 7.53 -8.75 16.91
N TYR A 661 7.84 -8.70 18.20
CA TYR A 661 7.26 -9.59 19.19
C TYR A 661 6.65 -8.77 20.31
N GLY A 662 5.32 -8.64 20.28
CA GLY A 662 4.59 -7.84 21.25
C GLY A 662 4.97 -6.35 21.20
N PRO A 663 4.71 -5.65 20.08
CA PRO A 663 4.94 -4.21 20.00
C PRO A 663 4.11 -3.47 21.06
N GLN A 664 4.74 -2.54 21.77
CA GLN A 664 4.13 -1.77 22.87
C GLN A 664 3.88 -0.33 22.41
N GLY A 665 4.61 0.65 22.96
CA GLY A 665 4.52 2.04 22.55
C GLY A 665 4.97 2.26 21.12
N LEU A 666 4.36 3.24 20.47
CA LEU A 666 4.69 3.69 19.12
C LEU A 666 4.69 5.22 19.10
N ALA A 667 5.66 5.82 18.42
CA ALA A 667 5.74 7.27 18.23
C ALA A 667 6.28 7.59 16.83
N LEU A 668 6.11 8.84 16.40
CA LEU A 668 6.71 9.39 15.19
C LEU A 668 7.86 10.31 15.55
N THR A 669 9.02 10.10 14.94
CA THR A 669 10.19 10.95 15.13
C THR A 669 10.05 12.26 14.35
N SER A 670 10.86 13.26 14.69
CA SER A 670 10.82 14.59 14.05
C SER A 670 11.15 14.57 12.55
N ASP A 671 11.86 13.54 12.10
CA ASP A 671 12.22 13.22 10.72
C ASP A 671 11.18 12.32 10.01
N GLY A 672 10.05 12.03 10.66
CA GLY A 672 8.91 11.34 10.05
C GLY A 672 8.95 9.81 10.10
N HIS A 673 9.92 9.21 10.81
CA HIS A 673 10.02 7.75 10.95
C HIS A 673 9.15 7.22 12.08
N VAL A 674 8.71 5.97 11.96
CA VAL A 674 7.96 5.28 13.01
C VAL A 674 8.93 4.57 13.94
N VAL A 675 8.90 4.92 15.22
CA VAL A 675 9.64 4.22 16.26
C VAL A 675 8.67 3.39 17.11
N VAL A 676 8.97 2.10 17.25
CA VAL A 676 8.16 1.15 18.02
C VAL A 676 9.01 0.44 19.08
N ALA A 677 8.44 0.27 20.26
CA ALA A 677 9.02 -0.55 21.31
C ALA A 677 8.70 -2.04 21.07
N ASP A 678 9.69 -2.81 20.66
CA ASP A 678 9.59 -4.26 20.45
C ASP A 678 9.95 -4.99 21.76
N SER A 679 8.95 -5.17 22.62
CA SER A 679 9.16 -5.65 23.99
C SER A 679 9.72 -7.07 24.06
N GLY A 680 9.31 -7.96 23.15
CA GLY A 680 9.80 -9.34 23.09
C GLY A 680 11.26 -9.44 22.67
N ASN A 681 11.71 -8.57 21.76
CA ASN A 681 13.11 -8.51 21.33
C ASN A 681 13.99 -7.59 22.19
N HIS A 682 13.42 -6.93 23.20
CA HIS A 682 14.14 -6.03 24.12
C HIS A 682 14.88 -4.89 23.38
N CYS A 683 14.27 -4.38 22.32
CA CYS A 683 14.81 -3.27 21.53
C CYS A 683 13.68 -2.33 21.10
N PHE A 684 14.04 -1.13 20.67
CA PHE A 684 13.14 -0.36 19.82
C PHE A 684 13.63 -0.45 18.37
N LYS A 685 12.67 -0.43 17.44
CA LYS A 685 12.90 -0.52 16.01
C LYS A 685 12.38 0.75 15.35
N VAL A 686 13.13 1.24 14.36
CA VAL A 686 12.77 2.43 13.59
C VAL A 686 12.51 2.01 12.15
N TYR A 687 11.31 2.30 11.68
CA TYR A 687 10.84 1.95 10.35
C TYR A 687 10.72 3.19 9.48
N ARG A 688 11.04 3.03 8.21
CA ARG A 688 10.76 4.03 7.19
C ARG A 688 9.25 4.14 7.03
N TYR A 689 8.75 5.35 7.19
CA TYR A 689 7.35 5.67 6.98
C TYR A 689 7.30 6.81 5.97
N LEU A 690 6.88 6.49 4.75
CA LEU A 690 6.69 7.49 3.69
C LEU A 690 5.33 8.14 3.93
N GLN A 691 5.36 9.44 4.24
CA GLN A 691 4.17 10.27 4.46
C GLN A 691 3.40 10.52 3.16
#